data_AF-A0A356BZ02-F1
#
_entry.id   AF-A0A356BZ02-F1
#
_cell.length_a   1.000
_cell.length_b   1.000
_cell.length_c   1.000
_cell.angle_alpha   90.00
_cell.angle_beta   90.00
_cell.angle_gamma   90.00
#
_symmetry.space_group_name_H-M   'P 1'
#
loop_
_entity.id
_entity.type
_entity.pdbx_description
1 polymer ?
#
loop_
_entity_poly.entity_id
_entity_poly.type
_entity_poly.pdbx_seq_one_letter_code
_entity_poly.pdbx_strand_id
1 'polypeptide(L)'
;QTMKEYDRFQKGAANGNTSTRVLQKQLSDNNSKIIITTIQKLDIFIRRNKEHPIYRKHVVLVFDECHRSQFGEMHSAIIKAFKNYHIFGFTGTPIFATNAPSGGNPLLRTTEQVFGDKLHTYTVVDAINDGNVLPFRIDFINTIKIPKNLADKQVFAIDREKALMDPMRIQEIVTYILEHFDQKTKRSQSYKFTAKWDENKQGTIVEHRESRRVMGFNSIFAVASIPMAMRYYAEFKRQLTTTSKNLKVATIFSFGPNEEEIDGLLPDEDLLPNNLDATARDFLDSAIRDYNALFNTNFDTSADKFQNYYKDLSMRMKNREIDLLIVVNMFLTGFDATTLNTLWVDKNLRQHGLIQAFSRTNRILNSVKTFGNIVCFRDLKDETDKAIALFGNKDAGGIVLLKTYDEYYHGYDEDGVHKSGYADLIAELEQLFPLGEAILGEEAQKKFIALFGSILRLRNILTSFDDFEGNEILAERELQDYQSMYIDLYQEFKLAAQGDKETINDDIEFEIELIRQIEVNIDYILMLVAKYHDSNCTDKSILTTIDKAVNASIELRSKKELIERFVAQVNMATDVDEDWRKFVAEQKDTDLSAIIDGENLKPEETRKFIDNSFRDGILKTTGTDIDRIIPPVSRFGGNRARKKQGVIERLLEFFEKYFGLV
;
A
#
# COMPACT_ATOMS: atom_id res chain seq x y z
N GLN A 1 11.24 -6.58 13.41
CA GLN A 1 9.95 -7.27 13.21
C GLN A 1 9.93 -8.56 14.01
N THR A 2 10.73 -9.58 13.65
CA THR A 2 10.81 -10.92 14.28
C THR A 2 10.77 -10.92 15.81
N MET A 3 11.56 -10.10 16.51
CA MET A 3 11.54 -10.01 17.98
C MET A 3 10.17 -9.58 18.54
N LYS A 4 9.49 -8.60 17.90
CA LYS A 4 8.13 -8.18 18.29
C LYS A 4 7.11 -9.30 18.07
N GLU A 5 7.28 -10.14 17.06
CA GLU A 5 6.39 -11.28 16.83
C GLU A 5 6.56 -12.36 17.91
N TYR A 6 7.80 -12.75 18.25
CA TYR A 6 8.04 -13.66 19.38
C TYR A 6 7.51 -13.10 20.72
N ASP A 7 7.68 -11.80 20.97
CA ASP A 7 7.16 -11.15 22.18
C ASP A 7 5.61 -11.11 22.25
N ARG A 8 4.89 -11.22 21.13
CA ARG A 8 3.42 -11.37 21.11
C ARG A 8 2.98 -12.74 21.63
N PHE A 9 3.71 -13.80 21.29
CA PHE A 9 3.41 -15.16 21.77
C PHE A 9 3.86 -15.36 23.22
N GLN A 10 5.08 -14.93 23.56
CA GLN A 10 5.60 -14.96 24.91
C GLN A 10 6.64 -13.84 25.11
N LYS A 11 6.26 -12.82 25.89
CA LYS A 11 7.13 -11.67 26.21
C LYS A 11 8.46 -12.13 26.83
N GLY A 12 9.57 -11.75 26.21
CA GLY A 12 10.93 -12.11 26.61
C GLY A 12 11.42 -13.49 26.16
N ALA A 13 10.65 -14.22 25.34
CA ALA A 13 11.05 -15.55 24.86
C ALA A 13 12.22 -15.51 23.87
N ALA A 14 12.37 -14.43 23.10
CA ALA A 14 13.43 -14.27 22.11
C ALA A 14 14.38 -13.11 22.45
N ASN A 15 15.68 -13.36 22.38
CA ASN A 15 16.71 -12.39 22.73
C ASN A 15 17.41 -11.86 21.47
N GLY A 16 17.08 -10.63 21.06
CA GLY A 16 17.83 -9.91 20.03
C GLY A 16 19.18 -9.40 20.53
N ASN A 17 20.14 -9.15 19.62
CA ASN A 17 21.45 -8.57 19.96
C ASN A 17 21.79 -7.35 19.08
N THR A 18 22.19 -6.27 19.74
CA THR A 18 22.72 -5.06 19.08
C THR A 18 24.16 -5.24 18.63
N SER A 19 24.96 -6.05 19.34
CA SER A 19 26.38 -6.27 19.06
C SER A 19 26.82 -7.72 19.33
N THR A 20 27.98 -8.10 18.78
CA THR A 20 28.60 -9.42 19.00
C THR A 20 28.95 -9.68 20.46
N ARG A 21 29.23 -8.64 21.27
CA ARG A 21 29.41 -8.74 22.72
C ARG A 21 28.13 -9.18 23.44
N VAL A 22 26.97 -8.70 22.98
CA VAL A 22 25.66 -9.11 23.52
C VAL A 22 25.34 -10.55 23.10
N LEU A 23 25.60 -10.90 21.83
CA LEU A 23 25.46 -12.28 21.34
C LEU A 23 26.33 -13.27 22.15
N GLN A 24 27.59 -12.96 22.41
CA GLN A 24 28.48 -13.80 23.23
C GLN A 24 27.96 -14.00 24.66
N LYS A 25 27.40 -12.95 25.29
CA LYS A 25 26.76 -13.06 26.60
C LYS A 25 25.53 -13.96 26.56
N GLN A 26 24.68 -13.81 25.54
CA GLN A 26 23.48 -14.65 25.34
C GLN A 26 23.86 -16.12 25.13
N LEU A 27 24.85 -16.43 24.29
CA LEU A 27 25.32 -17.80 24.04
C LEU A 27 26.02 -18.45 25.26
N SER A 28 26.37 -17.65 26.27
CA SER A 28 26.93 -18.11 27.56
C SER A 28 25.86 -18.29 28.64
N ASP A 29 24.65 -17.75 28.45
CA ASP A 29 23.56 -17.76 29.41
C ASP A 29 22.62 -18.95 29.15
N ASN A 30 22.40 -19.79 30.15
CA ASN A 30 21.51 -20.95 30.03
C ASN A 30 20.01 -20.58 30.01
N ASN A 31 19.64 -19.35 30.38
CA ASN A 31 18.27 -18.85 30.30
C ASN A 31 17.92 -18.30 28.90
N SER A 32 18.92 -17.86 28.13
CA SER A 32 18.76 -17.32 26.76
C SER A 32 18.62 -18.46 25.73
N LYS A 33 17.40 -19.00 25.57
CA LYS A 33 17.16 -20.18 24.71
C LYS A 33 16.91 -19.88 23.23
N ILE A 34 16.25 -18.77 22.89
CA ILE A 34 15.97 -18.36 21.50
C ILE A 34 16.72 -17.05 21.26
N ILE A 35 17.68 -17.07 20.33
CA ILE A 35 18.58 -15.94 20.08
C ILE A 35 18.39 -15.48 18.63
N ILE A 36 18.02 -14.22 18.44
CA ILE A 36 17.87 -13.61 17.12
C ILE A 36 19.16 -12.83 16.82
N THR A 37 19.90 -13.24 15.79
CA THR A 37 21.15 -12.59 15.38
C THR A 37 21.26 -12.53 13.84
N THR A 38 22.17 -11.70 13.33
CA THR A 38 22.50 -11.66 11.90
C THR A 38 23.69 -12.58 11.63
N ILE A 39 23.78 -13.14 10.44
CA ILE A 39 24.85 -14.09 10.09
C ILE A 39 26.25 -13.48 10.23
N GLN A 40 26.41 -12.18 9.92
CA GLN A 40 27.67 -11.46 10.05
C GLN A 40 28.11 -11.35 11.52
N LYS A 41 27.16 -11.16 12.46
CA LYS A 41 27.46 -11.17 13.90
C LYS A 41 27.87 -12.57 14.38
N LEU A 42 27.25 -13.62 13.85
CA LEU A 42 27.58 -15.00 14.16
C LEU A 42 28.96 -15.40 13.61
N ASP A 43 29.29 -15.04 12.37
CA ASP A 43 30.62 -15.24 11.78
C ASP A 43 31.72 -14.52 12.59
N ILE A 44 31.53 -13.23 12.91
CA ILE A 44 32.48 -12.48 13.76
C ILE A 44 32.63 -13.14 15.14
N PHE A 45 31.54 -13.65 15.73
CA PHE A 45 31.59 -14.40 16.98
C PHE A 45 32.42 -15.68 16.85
N ILE A 46 32.22 -16.47 15.80
CA ILE A 46 32.96 -17.71 15.52
C ILE A 46 34.46 -17.43 15.32
N ARG A 47 34.80 -16.42 14.50
CA ARG A 47 36.20 -16.02 14.25
C ARG A 47 36.93 -15.62 15.53
N ARG A 48 36.24 -14.93 16.46
CA ARG A 48 36.81 -14.45 17.73
C ARG A 48 36.81 -15.49 18.85
N ASN A 49 35.87 -16.42 18.88
CA ASN A 49 35.66 -17.35 20.00
C ASN A 49 35.78 -18.80 19.54
N LYS A 50 36.99 -19.26 19.20
CA LYS A 50 37.22 -20.59 18.60
C LYS A 50 36.89 -21.79 19.50
N GLU A 51 36.94 -21.62 20.82
CA GLU A 51 36.75 -22.70 21.80
C GLU A 51 35.47 -22.55 22.64
N HIS A 52 34.49 -21.77 22.17
CA HIS A 52 33.29 -21.46 22.95
C HIS A 52 32.48 -22.73 23.31
N PRO A 53 32.03 -22.91 24.57
CA PRO A 53 31.32 -24.13 25.00
C PRO A 53 30.05 -24.45 24.20
N ILE A 54 29.41 -23.44 23.59
CA ILE A 54 28.20 -23.59 22.78
C ILE A 54 28.36 -24.63 21.65
N TYR A 55 29.55 -24.74 21.03
CA TYR A 55 29.76 -25.62 19.87
C TYR A 55 29.60 -27.11 20.19
N ARG A 56 29.67 -27.48 21.47
CA ARG A 56 29.49 -28.86 21.96
C ARG A 56 28.06 -29.13 22.46
N LYS A 57 27.25 -28.08 22.70
CA LYS A 57 25.84 -28.22 23.05
C LYS A 57 25.03 -28.62 21.80
N HIS A 58 23.83 -29.15 22.01
CA HIS A 58 22.84 -29.34 20.95
C HIS A 58 22.25 -27.98 20.58
N VAL A 59 22.26 -27.64 19.28
CA VAL A 59 21.83 -26.33 18.77
C VAL A 59 20.95 -26.51 17.54
N VAL A 60 19.80 -25.83 17.51
CA VAL A 60 18.99 -25.70 16.30
C VAL A 60 19.25 -24.33 15.69
N LEU A 61 19.63 -24.30 14.42
CA LEU A 61 19.88 -23.11 13.62
C LEU A 61 18.76 -22.99 12.58
N VAL A 62 18.04 -21.87 12.62
CA VAL A 62 17.00 -21.55 11.64
C VAL A 62 17.43 -20.31 10.89
N PHE A 63 17.57 -20.43 9.57
CA PHE A 63 17.91 -19.34 8.68
C PHE A 63 16.66 -18.88 7.94
N ASP A 64 16.52 -17.56 7.81
CA ASP A 64 15.46 -16.87 7.09
C ASP A 64 16.05 -16.20 5.84
N GLU A 65 15.26 -16.10 4.77
CA GLU A 65 15.67 -15.62 3.43
C GLU A 65 17.04 -16.16 2.98
N CYS A 66 17.15 -17.47 2.77
CA CYS A 66 18.42 -18.16 2.50
C CYS A 66 19.02 -17.89 1.10
N HIS A 67 19.66 -16.72 0.90
CA HIS A 67 20.27 -16.26 -0.37
C HIS A 67 21.80 -16.27 -0.38
N ARG A 68 22.40 -16.76 -1.47
CA ARG A 68 23.82 -17.14 -1.57
C ARG A 68 24.85 -16.16 -1.00
N SER A 69 24.63 -14.84 -1.13
CA SER A 69 25.55 -13.80 -0.62
C SER A 69 25.97 -14.03 0.84
N GLN A 70 25.10 -14.68 1.62
CA GLN A 70 25.30 -14.95 3.05
C GLN A 70 25.78 -16.39 3.36
N PHE A 71 25.72 -17.33 2.42
CA PHE A 71 25.89 -18.78 2.69
C PHE A 71 27.16 -19.43 2.09
N GLY A 72 28.09 -18.65 1.57
CA GLY A 72 29.40 -19.17 1.13
C GLY A 72 30.33 -19.53 2.30
N GLU A 73 31.25 -18.63 2.62
CA GLU A 73 32.23 -18.84 3.69
C GLU A 73 31.61 -18.88 5.09
N MET A 74 30.62 -18.01 5.36
CA MET A 74 30.03 -17.89 6.71
C MET A 74 29.28 -19.17 7.12
N HIS A 75 28.49 -19.75 6.22
CA HIS A 75 27.82 -21.05 6.47
C HIS A 75 28.84 -22.17 6.66
N SER A 76 29.90 -22.21 5.84
CA SER A 76 31.00 -23.16 5.97
C SER A 76 31.72 -23.02 7.33
N ALA A 77 31.88 -21.79 7.83
CA ALA A 77 32.44 -21.53 9.16
C ALA A 77 31.51 -21.98 10.30
N ILE A 78 30.19 -21.76 10.15
CA ILE A 78 29.16 -22.22 11.11
C ILE A 78 29.17 -23.75 11.20
N ILE A 79 29.03 -24.46 10.08
CA ILE A 79 29.06 -25.94 10.03
C ILE A 79 30.37 -26.49 10.60
N LYS A 80 31.51 -25.85 10.32
CA LYS A 80 32.82 -26.27 10.86
C LYS A 80 32.93 -26.06 12.37
N ALA A 81 32.30 -25.02 12.92
CA ALA A 81 32.36 -24.70 14.34
C ALA A 81 31.47 -25.62 15.20
N PHE A 82 30.16 -25.64 14.94
CA PHE A 82 29.19 -26.40 15.72
C PHE A 82 29.30 -27.91 15.45
N LYS A 83 29.19 -28.75 16.49
CA LYS A 83 29.36 -30.22 16.38
C LYS A 83 28.08 -31.02 16.47
N ASN A 84 27.10 -30.54 17.23
CA ASN A 84 25.81 -31.19 17.44
C ASN A 84 24.70 -30.22 17.04
N TYR A 85 24.31 -30.20 15.77
CA TYR A 85 23.34 -29.22 15.26
C TYR A 85 22.24 -29.83 14.38
N HIS A 86 21.12 -29.12 14.28
CA HIS A 86 20.19 -29.21 13.15
C HIS A 86 20.11 -27.85 12.47
N ILE A 87 20.09 -27.82 11.14
CA ILE A 87 19.97 -26.61 10.33
C ILE A 87 18.67 -26.69 9.54
N PHE A 88 17.89 -25.62 9.57
CA PHE A 88 16.69 -25.43 8.75
C PHE A 88 16.80 -24.09 8.02
N GLY A 89 16.31 -24.03 6.79
CA GLY A 89 16.34 -22.83 5.96
C GLY A 89 14.98 -22.52 5.36
N PHE A 90 14.52 -21.29 5.52
CA PHE A 90 13.38 -20.74 4.81
C PHE A 90 13.88 -19.83 3.68
N THR A 91 13.27 -19.93 2.50
CA THR A 91 13.55 -19.04 1.37
C THR A 91 12.34 -18.99 0.44
N GLY A 92 11.97 -17.78 0.00
CA GLY A 92 10.96 -17.60 -1.06
C GLY A 92 11.52 -17.83 -2.47
N THR A 93 12.84 -17.91 -2.63
CA THR A 93 13.52 -18.06 -3.93
C THR A 93 14.70 -19.03 -3.83
N PRO A 94 14.43 -20.36 -3.82
CA PRO A 94 15.48 -21.37 -3.75
C PRO A 94 16.41 -21.38 -4.98
N ILE A 95 17.62 -21.88 -4.78
CA ILE A 95 18.63 -22.07 -5.82
C ILE A 95 18.55 -23.53 -6.28
N PHE A 96 18.10 -23.73 -7.52
CA PHE A 96 18.05 -24.99 -8.24
C PHE A 96 19.31 -25.16 -9.10
N ALA A 97 19.46 -26.32 -9.75
CA ALA A 97 20.58 -26.56 -10.68
C ALA A 97 20.54 -25.65 -11.93
N THR A 98 19.39 -25.09 -12.29
CA THR A 98 19.18 -24.25 -13.48
C THR A 98 19.55 -22.78 -13.28
N ASN A 99 19.39 -22.26 -12.06
CA ASN A 99 19.91 -20.98 -11.60
C ASN A 99 21.16 -21.14 -10.72
N ALA A 100 21.80 -22.32 -10.75
CA ALA A 100 23.03 -22.55 -10.01
C ALA A 100 24.19 -21.76 -10.67
N PRO A 101 24.93 -20.95 -9.90
CA PRO A 101 26.04 -20.16 -10.42
C PRO A 101 27.20 -21.04 -10.89
N SER A 102 27.91 -20.59 -11.92
CA SER A 102 28.96 -21.38 -12.57
C SER A 102 30.22 -21.56 -11.72
N GLY A 103 30.51 -20.59 -10.84
CA GLY A 103 31.68 -20.57 -9.94
C GLY A 103 31.39 -21.01 -8.50
N GLY A 104 32.45 -21.35 -7.74
CA GLY A 104 32.37 -21.76 -6.33
C GLY A 104 32.21 -23.28 -6.11
N ASN A 105 32.18 -23.67 -4.83
CA ASN A 105 32.19 -25.09 -4.39
C ASN A 105 31.04 -25.90 -5.04
N PRO A 106 31.34 -26.94 -5.84
CA PRO A 106 30.33 -27.78 -6.50
C PRO A 106 29.33 -28.47 -5.56
N LEU A 107 29.69 -28.68 -4.30
CA LEU A 107 28.88 -29.34 -3.28
C LEU A 107 27.93 -28.39 -2.51
N LEU A 108 27.94 -27.09 -2.82
CA LEU A 108 27.12 -26.07 -2.15
C LEU A 108 26.55 -25.07 -3.18
N ARG A 109 26.06 -25.56 -4.32
CA ARG A 109 25.52 -24.74 -5.42
C ARG A 109 24.01 -24.55 -5.35
N THR A 110 23.27 -25.52 -4.84
CA THR A 110 21.80 -25.48 -4.72
C THR A 110 21.35 -25.42 -3.25
N THR A 111 20.15 -24.91 -2.99
CA THR A 111 19.58 -24.87 -1.63
C THR A 111 19.47 -26.28 -1.03
N GLU A 112 19.09 -27.27 -1.84
CA GLU A 112 19.02 -28.69 -1.47
C GLU A 112 20.38 -29.26 -1.05
N GLN A 113 21.47 -28.90 -1.75
CA GLN A 113 22.83 -29.30 -1.35
C GLN A 113 23.30 -28.67 -0.03
N VAL A 114 22.78 -27.48 0.31
CA VAL A 114 23.16 -26.73 1.52
C VAL A 114 22.34 -27.15 2.74
N PHE A 115 21.05 -27.45 2.56
CA PHE A 115 20.08 -27.69 3.64
C PHE A 115 19.51 -29.12 3.70
N GLY A 116 19.68 -29.92 2.64
CA GLY A 116 19.05 -31.24 2.50
C GLY A 116 17.64 -31.18 1.90
N ASP A 117 16.85 -32.19 2.20
CA ASP A 117 15.55 -32.45 1.58
C ASP A 117 14.55 -31.29 1.72
N LYS A 118 13.78 -31.05 0.65
CA LYS A 118 12.72 -30.04 0.62
C LYS A 118 11.49 -30.50 1.43
N LEU A 119 11.48 -30.17 2.73
CA LEU A 119 10.47 -30.63 3.69
C LEU A 119 9.02 -30.22 3.35
N HIS A 120 8.82 -29.02 2.79
CA HIS A 120 7.52 -28.52 2.36
C HIS A 120 7.71 -27.49 1.23
N THR A 121 6.63 -27.10 0.54
CA THR A 121 6.65 -25.97 -0.39
C THR A 121 5.30 -25.27 -0.36
N TYR A 122 5.33 -23.95 -0.34
CA TYR A 122 4.18 -23.08 -0.54
C TYR A 122 4.64 -21.97 -1.47
N THR A 123 4.12 -21.98 -2.70
CA THR A 123 4.59 -21.17 -3.82
C THR A 123 3.87 -19.82 -3.87
N VAL A 124 4.32 -18.94 -4.77
CA VAL A 124 3.59 -17.71 -5.08
C VAL A 124 2.21 -18.00 -5.71
N VAL A 125 2.05 -19.13 -6.41
CA VAL A 125 0.77 -19.55 -7.00
C VAL A 125 -0.21 -19.94 -5.89
N ASP A 126 0.22 -20.79 -4.96
CA ASP A 126 -0.60 -21.19 -3.81
C ASP A 126 -1.02 -19.95 -3.00
N ALA A 127 -0.08 -19.02 -2.77
CA ALA A 127 -0.35 -17.79 -2.05
C ALA A 127 -1.31 -16.83 -2.77
N ILE A 128 -1.37 -16.83 -4.11
CA ILE A 128 -2.35 -16.05 -4.89
C ILE A 128 -3.72 -16.73 -4.84
N ASN A 129 -3.77 -18.05 -5.07
CA ASN A 129 -5.00 -18.84 -5.04
C ASN A 129 -5.69 -18.80 -3.67
N ASP A 130 -4.92 -18.85 -2.59
CA ASP A 130 -5.43 -18.75 -1.21
C ASP A 130 -5.80 -17.30 -0.81
N GLY A 131 -5.63 -16.31 -1.69
CA GLY A 131 -5.88 -14.90 -1.37
C GLY A 131 -4.97 -14.34 -0.28
N ASN A 132 -3.72 -14.85 -0.17
CA ASN A 132 -2.72 -14.43 0.81
C ASN A 132 -1.72 -13.39 0.26
N VAL A 133 -1.51 -13.36 -1.06
CA VAL A 133 -0.81 -12.29 -1.79
C VAL A 133 -1.56 -11.96 -3.08
N LEU A 134 -1.30 -10.78 -3.65
CA LEU A 134 -1.92 -10.34 -4.90
C LEU A 134 -1.15 -10.86 -6.14
N PRO A 135 -1.80 -10.94 -7.31
CA PRO A 135 -1.11 -11.14 -8.59
C PRO A 135 -0.34 -9.88 -9.03
N PHE A 136 0.45 -10.00 -10.10
CA PHE A 136 1.19 -8.89 -10.70
C PHE A 136 0.58 -8.43 -12.03
N ARG A 137 0.59 -7.11 -12.26
CA ARG A 137 0.52 -6.52 -13.60
C ARG A 137 1.92 -6.15 -14.07
N ILE A 138 2.25 -6.40 -15.33
CA ILE A 138 3.56 -6.03 -15.88
C ILE A 138 3.38 -5.32 -17.22
N ASP A 139 3.63 -4.01 -17.23
CA ASP A 139 3.65 -3.17 -18.43
C ASP A 139 5.10 -3.06 -18.94
N PHE A 140 5.35 -3.35 -20.22
CA PHE A 140 6.66 -3.20 -20.86
C PHE A 140 6.70 -1.96 -21.76
N ILE A 141 7.27 -0.87 -21.24
CA ILE A 141 7.40 0.41 -21.95
C ILE A 141 8.69 0.40 -22.77
N ASN A 142 8.55 0.27 -24.09
CA ASN A 142 9.69 0.14 -24.99
C ASN A 142 10.40 1.49 -25.23
N THR A 143 11.38 1.79 -24.37
CA THR A 143 12.20 3.02 -24.46
C THR A 143 13.42 2.92 -25.39
N ILE A 144 13.72 1.74 -25.97
CA ILE A 144 14.89 1.54 -26.84
C ILE A 144 14.53 0.64 -28.04
N LYS A 145 14.39 1.25 -29.23
CA LYS A 145 14.21 0.53 -30.50
C LYS A 145 15.54 -0.12 -30.94
N ILE A 146 15.84 -1.31 -30.43
CA ILE A 146 17.04 -2.08 -30.82
C ILE A 146 16.87 -2.61 -32.26
N PRO A 147 17.80 -2.32 -33.21
CA PRO A 147 17.80 -2.95 -34.53
C PRO A 147 18.13 -4.45 -34.44
N LYS A 148 17.35 -5.31 -35.12
CA LYS A 148 17.43 -6.79 -35.01
C LYS A 148 18.75 -7.45 -35.47
N ASN A 149 19.76 -6.69 -35.94
CA ASN A 149 20.88 -7.19 -36.75
C ASN A 149 22.29 -6.82 -36.24
N LEU A 150 22.56 -6.87 -34.93
CA LEU A 150 23.91 -6.65 -34.37
C LEU A 150 24.30 -7.77 -33.40
N ALA A 151 25.41 -8.45 -33.69
CA ALA A 151 25.74 -9.77 -33.15
C ALA A 151 27.00 -9.84 -32.27
N ASP A 152 27.55 -8.71 -31.81
CA ASP A 152 28.85 -8.66 -31.15
C ASP A 152 28.77 -8.20 -29.67
N LYS A 153 28.75 -9.18 -28.75
CA LYS A 153 28.26 -9.02 -27.37
C LYS A 153 29.04 -8.00 -26.51
N GLN A 154 30.35 -7.82 -26.73
CA GLN A 154 31.16 -6.95 -25.88
C GLN A 154 31.07 -5.47 -26.29
N VAL A 155 31.07 -5.18 -27.59
CA VAL A 155 30.86 -3.80 -28.08
C VAL A 155 29.43 -3.33 -27.75
N PHE A 156 28.46 -4.24 -27.84
CA PHE A 156 27.05 -3.96 -27.51
C PHE A 156 26.84 -3.52 -26.05
N ALA A 157 27.60 -4.06 -25.09
CA ALA A 157 27.43 -3.73 -23.67
C ALA A 157 27.78 -2.27 -23.37
N ILE A 158 28.90 -1.79 -23.91
CA ILE A 158 29.41 -0.42 -23.69
C ILE A 158 28.50 0.61 -24.37
N ASP A 159 27.99 0.32 -25.57
CA ASP A 159 27.04 1.19 -26.27
C ASP A 159 25.67 1.20 -25.57
N ARG A 160 25.22 0.04 -25.05
CA ARG A 160 23.94 -0.08 -24.35
C ARG A 160 23.92 0.68 -23.03
N GLU A 161 25.00 0.71 -22.25
CA GLU A 161 25.03 1.50 -21.02
C GLU A 161 24.96 3.01 -21.33
N LYS A 162 25.68 3.48 -22.35
CA LYS A 162 25.57 4.87 -22.83
C LYS A 162 24.16 5.21 -23.31
N ALA A 163 23.53 4.33 -24.08
CA ALA A 163 22.15 4.51 -24.56
C ALA A 163 21.11 4.48 -23.42
N LEU A 164 21.34 3.69 -22.37
CA LEU A 164 20.50 3.68 -21.17
C LEU A 164 20.64 4.98 -20.36
N MET A 165 21.85 5.58 -20.34
CA MET A 165 22.16 6.85 -19.68
C MET A 165 21.85 8.10 -20.52
N ASP A 166 21.25 7.94 -21.71
CA ASP A 166 20.94 9.06 -22.60
C ASP A 166 20.00 10.08 -21.92
N PRO A 167 20.31 11.39 -21.94
CA PRO A 167 19.49 12.40 -21.28
C PRO A 167 18.05 12.48 -21.80
N MET A 168 17.81 12.24 -23.09
CA MET A 168 16.46 12.25 -23.68
C MET A 168 15.66 11.06 -23.17
N ARG A 169 16.25 9.86 -23.16
CA ARG A 169 15.62 8.66 -22.60
C ARG A 169 15.27 8.85 -21.11
N ILE A 170 16.17 9.43 -20.33
CA ILE A 170 15.94 9.71 -18.91
C ILE A 170 14.80 10.72 -18.73
N GLN A 171 14.77 11.79 -19.55
CA GLN A 171 13.68 12.76 -19.57
C GLN A 171 12.33 12.11 -19.91
N GLU A 172 12.26 11.33 -20.99
CA GLU A 172 11.04 10.61 -21.43
C GLU A 172 10.52 9.67 -20.35
N ILE A 173 11.39 8.91 -19.68
CA ILE A 173 11.02 8.02 -18.58
C ILE A 173 10.47 8.80 -17.39
N VAL A 174 11.11 9.90 -16.99
CA VAL A 174 10.60 10.75 -15.90
C VAL A 174 9.25 11.37 -16.27
N THR A 175 9.09 11.85 -17.51
CA THR A 175 7.81 12.39 -18.00
C THR A 175 6.71 11.32 -17.96
N TYR A 176 6.98 10.12 -18.51
CA TYR A 176 6.03 9.00 -18.46
C TYR A 176 5.64 8.63 -17.02
N ILE A 177 6.62 8.51 -16.10
CA ILE A 177 6.34 8.22 -14.69
C ILE A 177 5.47 9.33 -14.10
N LEU A 178 5.77 10.60 -14.32
CA LEU A 178 5.01 11.73 -13.76
C LEU A 178 3.59 11.85 -14.33
N GLU A 179 3.37 11.50 -15.58
CA GLU A 179 2.05 11.46 -16.22
C GLU A 179 1.20 10.31 -15.67
N HIS A 180 1.75 9.10 -15.64
CA HIS A 180 1.03 7.88 -15.25
C HIS A 180 1.06 7.61 -13.74
N PHE A 181 1.77 8.44 -12.95
CA PHE A 181 1.93 8.25 -11.50
C PHE A 181 0.58 8.12 -10.79
N ASP A 182 -0.34 9.02 -11.12
CA ASP A 182 -1.64 9.12 -10.47
C ASP A 182 -2.56 7.94 -10.85
N GLN A 183 -2.47 7.46 -12.09
CA GLN A 183 -3.17 6.27 -12.59
C GLN A 183 -2.62 4.98 -11.95
N LYS A 184 -1.32 4.69 -12.12
CA LYS A 184 -0.70 3.43 -11.63
C LYS A 184 -0.66 3.35 -10.09
N THR A 185 -0.51 4.47 -9.38
CA THR A 185 -0.61 4.51 -7.90
C THR A 185 -2.02 4.85 -7.37
N LYS A 186 -3.04 4.89 -8.24
CA LYS A 186 -4.47 5.08 -7.91
C LYS A 186 -4.73 6.31 -7.02
N ARG A 187 -4.17 7.48 -7.37
CA ARG A 187 -4.24 8.72 -6.57
C ARG A 187 -5.61 9.38 -6.51
N SER A 188 -6.50 9.05 -7.44
CA SER A 188 -7.93 9.39 -7.37
C SER A 188 -8.67 8.59 -6.28
N GLN A 189 -8.19 7.38 -5.95
CA GLN A 189 -8.83 6.50 -4.98
C GLN A 189 -8.35 6.84 -3.55
N SER A 190 -9.20 6.61 -2.55
CA SER A 190 -8.84 6.85 -1.15
C SER A 190 -9.39 5.80 -0.21
N TYR A 191 -8.64 5.54 0.87
CA TYR A 191 -8.97 4.49 1.84
C TYR A 191 -8.54 4.86 3.26
N LYS A 192 -9.10 4.15 4.25
CA LYS A 192 -8.68 4.28 5.65
C LYS A 192 -7.42 3.46 5.88
N PHE A 193 -6.40 4.10 6.45
CA PHE A 193 -5.12 3.47 6.75
C PHE A 193 -4.72 3.76 8.20
N THR A 194 -4.28 2.73 8.93
CA THR A 194 -3.73 2.90 10.28
C THR A 194 -2.21 3.00 10.20
N ALA A 195 -1.70 4.24 10.22
CA ALA A 195 -0.29 4.54 10.36
C ALA A 195 0.21 4.05 11.74
N LYS A 196 1.45 3.56 11.78
CA LYS A 196 2.08 3.04 12.99
C LYS A 196 3.51 3.57 13.10
N TRP A 197 3.89 4.00 14.29
CA TRP A 197 5.25 4.40 14.60
C TRP A 197 5.62 4.11 16.04
N ASP A 198 6.92 3.99 16.29
CA ASP A 198 7.50 3.78 17.62
C ASP A 198 8.12 5.11 18.10
N GLU A 199 7.69 5.65 19.24
CA GLU A 199 8.35 6.78 19.90
C GLU A 199 9.18 6.28 21.09
N ASN A 200 10.44 6.69 21.20
CA ASN A 200 11.29 6.34 22.35
C ASN A 200 11.22 7.43 23.42
N LYS A 201 10.39 7.22 24.45
CA LYS A 201 10.30 8.08 25.62
C LYS A 201 11.13 7.48 26.77
N GLN A 202 12.26 8.12 27.08
CA GLN A 202 13.13 7.78 28.22
C GLN A 202 13.58 6.29 28.25
N GLY A 203 13.85 5.70 27.08
CA GLY A 203 14.25 4.29 26.97
C GLY A 203 13.08 3.30 26.89
N THR A 204 11.83 3.77 27.00
CA THR A 204 10.63 2.98 26.75
C THR A 204 10.11 3.26 25.35
N ILE A 205 9.91 2.21 24.55
CA ILE A 205 9.29 2.31 23.23
C ILE A 205 7.77 2.33 23.42
N VAL A 206 7.12 3.41 23.00
CA VAL A 206 5.67 3.55 22.95
C VAL A 206 5.22 3.39 21.50
N GLU A 207 4.34 2.43 21.24
CA GLU A 207 3.73 2.24 19.92
C GLU A 207 2.54 3.20 19.76
N HIS A 208 2.60 4.05 18.74
CA HIS A 208 1.53 4.93 18.33
C HIS A 208 0.77 4.35 17.13
N ARG A 209 -0.55 4.59 17.10
CA ARG A 209 -1.43 4.22 16.00
C ARG A 209 -2.36 5.38 15.70
N GLU A 210 -2.47 5.74 14.42
CA GLU A 210 -3.35 6.80 13.93
C GLU A 210 -4.09 6.27 12.71
N SER A 211 -5.42 6.29 12.75
CA SER A 211 -6.24 5.98 11.59
C SER A 211 -6.50 7.27 10.80
N ARG A 212 -5.99 7.36 9.58
CA ARG A 212 -6.15 8.49 8.67
C ARG A 212 -6.66 8.05 7.31
N ARG A 213 -7.35 8.95 6.58
CA ARG A 213 -7.68 8.72 5.16
C ARG A 213 -6.44 9.06 4.32
N VAL A 214 -6.08 8.21 3.37
CA VAL A 214 -4.95 8.42 2.44
C VAL A 214 -5.42 8.30 1.00
N MET A 215 -4.85 9.11 0.10
CA MET A 215 -5.11 9.03 -1.34
C MET A 215 -4.08 8.11 -2.00
N GLY A 216 -4.54 7.05 -2.66
CA GLY A 216 -3.71 6.11 -3.41
C GLY A 216 -2.58 5.46 -2.62
N PHE A 217 -1.61 4.97 -3.38
CA PHE A 217 -0.47 4.19 -2.91
C PHE A 217 0.84 4.92 -3.18
N ASN A 218 1.95 4.39 -2.69
CA ASN A 218 3.29 4.86 -3.08
C ASN A 218 4.04 3.80 -3.89
N SER A 219 5.23 4.19 -4.37
CA SER A 219 5.99 3.43 -5.33
C SER A 219 7.50 3.48 -5.10
N ILE A 220 8.20 2.47 -5.62
CA ILE A 220 9.67 2.43 -5.71
C ILE A 220 10.07 2.53 -7.19
N PHE A 221 11.18 3.20 -7.48
CA PHE A 221 11.85 3.16 -8.78
C PHE A 221 13.22 2.49 -8.64
N ALA A 222 13.32 1.25 -9.14
CA ALA A 222 14.53 0.46 -9.17
C ALA A 222 15.37 0.82 -10.40
N VAL A 223 16.58 1.35 -10.19
CA VAL A 223 17.48 1.80 -11.27
C VAL A 223 18.79 1.01 -11.26
N ALA A 224 19.41 0.86 -12.43
CA ALA A 224 20.56 -0.05 -12.59
C ALA A 224 21.78 0.29 -11.73
N SER A 225 22.08 1.57 -11.48
CA SER A 225 23.33 2.00 -10.83
C SER A 225 23.21 3.36 -10.14
N ILE A 226 24.16 3.68 -9.25
CA ILE A 226 24.22 4.97 -8.54
C ILE A 226 24.24 6.17 -9.53
N PRO A 227 25.06 6.19 -10.60
CA PRO A 227 24.99 7.26 -11.61
C PRO A 227 23.63 7.45 -12.27
N MET A 228 22.85 6.37 -12.44
CA MET A 228 21.46 6.45 -12.93
C MET A 228 20.54 7.06 -11.87
N ALA A 229 20.64 6.64 -10.60
CA ALA A 229 19.86 7.20 -9.50
C ALA A 229 20.07 8.72 -9.35
N MET A 230 21.32 9.17 -9.50
CA MET A 230 21.68 10.59 -9.47
C MET A 230 21.02 11.38 -10.61
N ARG A 231 21.10 10.87 -11.85
CA ARG A 231 20.49 11.51 -13.03
C ARG A 231 18.97 11.56 -12.92
N TYR A 232 18.32 10.45 -12.55
CA TYR A 232 16.88 10.40 -12.38
C TYR A 232 16.39 11.35 -11.29
N TYR A 233 17.01 11.37 -10.11
CA TYR A 233 16.60 12.27 -9.03
C TYR A 233 16.75 13.75 -9.42
N ALA A 234 17.84 14.11 -10.12
CA ALA A 234 18.03 15.46 -10.65
C ALA A 234 16.95 15.83 -11.69
N GLU A 235 16.58 14.90 -12.57
CA GLU A 235 15.56 15.12 -13.60
C GLU A 235 14.14 15.18 -13.02
N PHE A 236 13.81 14.34 -12.03
CA PHE A 236 12.58 14.48 -11.24
C PHE A 236 12.50 15.86 -10.59
N LYS A 237 13.57 16.34 -9.95
CA LYS A 237 13.62 17.67 -9.33
C LYS A 237 13.36 18.78 -10.37
N ARG A 238 13.94 18.67 -11.57
CA ARG A 238 13.75 19.62 -12.69
C ARG A 238 12.32 19.63 -13.22
N GLN A 239 11.74 18.45 -13.51
CA GLN A 239 10.39 18.36 -14.05
C GLN A 239 9.34 18.77 -13.00
N LEU A 240 9.45 18.31 -11.74
CA LEU A 240 8.48 18.67 -10.68
C LEU A 240 8.41 20.18 -10.43
N THR A 241 9.54 20.91 -10.49
CA THR A 241 9.53 22.38 -10.41
C THR A 241 8.89 23.07 -11.62
N THR A 242 8.80 22.39 -12.77
CA THR A 242 8.25 22.93 -14.01
C THR A 242 6.74 22.64 -14.13
N THR A 243 6.31 21.44 -13.75
CA THR A 243 4.93 20.96 -13.90
C THR A 243 4.04 21.27 -12.68
N SER A 244 4.59 21.90 -11.62
CA SER A 244 3.91 22.21 -10.35
C SER A 244 3.27 21.00 -9.62
N LYS A 245 3.63 19.76 -10.00
CA LYS A 245 3.19 18.54 -9.29
C LYS A 245 3.93 18.41 -7.96
N ASN A 246 3.19 18.22 -6.87
CA ASN A 246 3.73 18.09 -5.52
C ASN A 246 3.94 16.62 -5.12
N LEU A 247 4.92 15.95 -5.71
CA LEU A 247 5.32 14.58 -5.36
C LEU A 247 6.55 14.59 -4.45
N LYS A 248 6.46 13.86 -3.33
CA LYS A 248 7.56 13.70 -2.39
C LYS A 248 8.48 12.57 -2.84
N VAL A 249 9.55 12.94 -3.56
CA VAL A 249 10.58 12.02 -4.05
C VAL A 249 11.75 11.95 -3.07
N ALA A 250 12.16 10.73 -2.73
CA ALA A 250 13.39 10.45 -1.97
C ALA A 250 14.31 9.50 -2.75
N THR A 251 15.57 9.40 -2.34
CA THR A 251 16.53 8.45 -2.91
C THR A 251 17.43 7.88 -1.83
N ILE A 252 17.78 6.60 -1.93
CA ILE A 252 18.75 5.97 -1.03
C ILE A 252 19.54 4.89 -1.77
N PHE A 253 20.84 4.87 -1.48
CA PHE A 253 21.80 3.87 -1.91
C PHE A 253 22.98 3.88 -0.94
N SER A 254 23.69 2.77 -0.82
CA SER A 254 25.03 2.71 -0.25
C SER A 254 25.98 2.01 -1.21
N PHE A 255 27.23 1.87 -0.80
CA PHE A 255 28.20 1.10 -1.57
C PHE A 255 28.04 -0.39 -1.28
N GLY A 256 27.31 -1.10 -2.13
CA GLY A 256 27.71 -2.46 -2.50
C GLY A 256 28.81 -2.38 -3.56
N PRO A 257 29.75 -3.34 -3.62
CA PRO A 257 30.59 -3.45 -4.80
C PRO A 257 29.68 -3.68 -6.01
N ASN A 258 29.82 -2.83 -7.03
CA ASN A 258 29.27 -3.09 -8.37
C ASN A 258 30.09 -4.21 -9.04
N GLU A 259 30.12 -5.39 -8.42
CA GLU A 259 30.26 -6.60 -9.21
C GLU A 259 29.08 -6.63 -10.18
N GLU A 260 29.30 -7.09 -11.41
CA GLU A 260 28.21 -7.31 -12.36
C GLU A 260 27.11 -8.16 -11.71
N GLU A 261 25.87 -8.10 -12.22
CA GLU A 261 24.76 -8.95 -11.76
C GLU A 261 25.00 -10.43 -12.17
N ILE A 262 26.06 -11.02 -11.61
CA ILE A 262 26.52 -12.39 -11.84
C ILE A 262 25.44 -13.31 -11.28
N ASP A 263 24.82 -14.06 -12.18
CA ASP A 263 23.82 -15.08 -11.87
C ASP A 263 22.56 -14.54 -11.15
N GLY A 264 22.21 -13.25 -11.38
CA GLY A 264 20.89 -12.69 -11.04
C GLY A 264 20.65 -12.30 -9.57
N LEU A 265 21.71 -12.31 -8.75
CA LEU A 265 21.69 -11.83 -7.36
C LEU A 265 21.63 -10.30 -7.30
N LEU A 266 20.80 -9.76 -6.40
CA LEU A 266 20.91 -8.39 -5.93
C LEU A 266 22.04 -8.34 -4.88
N PRO A 267 23.06 -7.47 -5.02
CA PRO A 267 24.11 -7.34 -4.01
C PRO A 267 23.56 -6.92 -2.64
N ASP A 268 24.07 -7.51 -1.56
CA ASP A 268 23.85 -7.01 -0.20
C ASP A 268 24.56 -5.64 -0.06
N GLU A 269 23.79 -4.55 -0.11
CA GLU A 269 24.30 -3.19 0.13
C GLU A 269 24.62 -2.97 1.61
N ASP A 270 25.88 -2.67 1.92
CA ASP A 270 26.37 -2.48 3.28
C ASP A 270 25.70 -1.25 3.92
N LEU A 271 25.20 -1.33 5.16
CA LEU A 271 24.48 -0.21 5.81
C LEU A 271 25.38 1.00 6.19
N LEU A 272 26.59 1.08 5.64
CA LEU A 272 27.59 2.11 5.89
C LEU A 272 27.99 2.79 4.56
N PRO A 273 27.80 4.10 4.40
CA PRO A 273 28.18 4.84 3.18
C PRO A 273 29.70 5.06 3.05
N ASN A 274 30.52 4.40 3.87
CA ASN A 274 31.96 4.66 4.01
C ASN A 274 32.79 4.33 2.76
N ASN A 275 32.28 3.47 1.87
CA ASN A 275 32.97 3.05 0.66
C ASN A 275 32.46 3.77 -0.62
N LEU A 276 31.50 4.69 -0.51
CA LEU A 276 31.05 5.50 -1.64
C LEU A 276 32.20 6.41 -2.15
N ASP A 277 32.24 6.64 -3.45
CA ASP A 277 33.09 7.71 -3.99
C ASP A 277 32.61 9.10 -3.54
N ALA A 278 33.49 10.09 -3.62
CA ALA A 278 33.20 11.44 -3.13
C ALA A 278 31.98 12.06 -3.83
N THR A 279 31.81 11.82 -5.13
CA THR A 279 30.73 12.41 -5.94
C THR A 279 29.37 11.83 -5.59
N ALA A 280 29.28 10.50 -5.41
CA ALA A 280 28.08 9.82 -4.95
C ALA A 280 27.73 10.20 -3.50
N ARG A 281 28.74 10.37 -2.64
CA ARG A 281 28.55 10.80 -1.25
C ARG A 281 28.04 12.24 -1.15
N ASP A 282 28.67 13.19 -1.84
CA ASP A 282 28.26 14.60 -1.86
C ASP A 282 26.83 14.75 -2.40
N PHE A 283 26.48 13.95 -3.43
CA PHE A 283 25.11 13.89 -3.94
C PHE A 283 24.13 13.34 -2.90
N LEU A 284 24.47 12.24 -2.21
CA LEU A 284 23.62 11.64 -1.19
C LEU A 284 23.41 12.58 0.00
N ASP A 285 24.45 13.30 0.46
CA ASP A 285 24.31 14.35 1.46
C ASP A 285 23.42 15.51 0.97
N SER A 286 23.46 15.85 -0.33
CA SER A 286 22.54 16.84 -0.93
C SER A 286 21.08 16.36 -0.92
N ALA A 287 20.83 15.10 -1.31
CA ALA A 287 19.48 14.51 -1.26
C ALA A 287 18.95 14.36 0.18
N ILE A 288 19.83 14.05 1.14
CA ILE A 288 19.49 14.02 2.57
C ILE A 288 19.19 15.45 3.09
N ARG A 289 19.83 16.50 2.57
CA ARG A 289 19.46 17.90 2.89
C ARG A 289 18.08 18.27 2.35
N ASP A 290 17.74 17.90 1.12
CA ASP A 290 16.40 18.06 0.56
C ASP A 290 15.35 17.35 1.45
N TYR A 291 15.64 16.11 1.87
CA TYR A 291 14.81 15.33 2.78
C TYR A 291 14.66 15.98 4.17
N ASN A 292 15.76 16.45 4.75
CA ASN A 292 15.77 17.14 6.05
C ASN A 292 14.91 18.41 6.00
N ALA A 293 14.95 19.17 4.90
CA ALA A 293 14.10 20.34 4.70
C ALA A 293 12.61 19.97 4.55
N LEU A 294 12.30 18.88 3.83
CA LEU A 294 10.93 18.41 3.61
C LEU A 294 10.25 17.86 4.88
N PHE A 295 11.00 17.18 5.74
CA PHE A 295 10.47 16.48 6.93
C PHE A 295 10.90 17.09 8.27
N ASN A 296 11.62 18.22 8.26
CA ASN A 296 12.19 18.87 9.44
C ASN A 296 13.05 17.92 10.31
N THR A 297 13.99 17.23 9.65
CA THR A 297 14.92 16.25 10.27
C THR A 297 16.39 16.71 10.15
N ASN A 298 17.34 15.96 10.74
CA ASN A 298 18.76 16.33 10.77
C ASN A 298 19.69 15.11 10.61
N PHE A 299 19.50 14.37 9.52
CA PHE A 299 20.34 13.25 9.12
C PHE A 299 21.52 13.71 8.22
N ASP A 300 22.53 12.86 8.07
CA ASP A 300 23.69 13.02 7.17
C ASP A 300 24.31 11.64 6.86
N THR A 301 25.35 11.59 6.03
CA THR A 301 26.07 10.36 5.66
C THR A 301 27.00 9.79 6.76
N SER A 302 26.94 10.22 8.02
CA SER A 302 27.66 9.54 9.11
C SER A 302 26.97 8.21 9.47
N ALA A 303 27.73 7.20 9.91
CA ALA A 303 27.24 5.84 10.13
C ALA A 303 25.96 5.76 11.00
N ASP A 304 25.95 6.44 12.16
CA ASP A 304 24.81 6.42 13.08
C ASP A 304 23.59 7.16 12.53
N LYS A 305 23.80 8.31 11.86
CA LYS A 305 22.70 9.11 11.30
C LYS A 305 22.15 8.53 10.01
N PHE A 306 22.98 7.94 9.15
CA PHE A 306 22.54 7.23 7.96
C PHE A 306 21.69 6.00 8.33
N GLN A 307 22.05 5.27 9.39
CA GLN A 307 21.20 4.20 9.90
C GLN A 307 19.85 4.71 10.42
N ASN A 308 19.80 5.92 10.99
CA ASN A 308 18.55 6.53 11.44
C ASN A 308 17.74 7.10 10.27
N TYR A 309 18.40 7.64 9.24
CA TYR A 309 17.78 8.02 7.97
C TYR A 309 17.08 6.83 7.31
N TYR A 310 17.77 5.69 7.16
CA TYR A 310 17.18 4.46 6.63
C TYR A 310 15.93 4.03 7.42
N LYS A 311 15.95 4.11 8.75
CA LYS A 311 14.79 3.76 9.60
C LYS A 311 13.62 4.74 9.42
N ASP A 312 13.89 6.04 9.42
CA ASP A 312 12.88 7.10 9.22
C ASP A 312 12.26 6.97 7.82
N LEU A 313 13.09 6.87 6.78
CA LEU A 313 12.70 6.64 5.39
C LEU A 313 11.81 5.40 5.23
N SER A 314 12.20 4.28 5.85
CA SER A 314 11.41 3.03 5.84
C SER A 314 10.05 3.19 6.52
N MET A 315 9.99 3.94 7.62
CA MET A 315 8.74 4.25 8.32
C MET A 315 7.84 5.17 7.49
N ARG A 316 8.40 6.21 6.86
CA ARG A 316 7.66 7.15 6.00
C ARG A 316 7.14 6.49 4.72
N MET A 317 7.89 5.55 4.14
CA MET A 317 7.40 4.72 3.05
C MET A 317 6.20 3.86 3.49
N LYS A 318 6.31 3.15 4.63
CA LYS A 318 5.20 2.34 5.18
C LYS A 318 3.96 3.18 5.53
N ASN A 319 4.14 4.42 5.95
CA ASN A 319 3.05 5.31 6.36
C ASN A 319 2.47 6.19 5.24
N ARG A 320 2.92 6.02 3.98
CA ARG A 320 2.53 6.86 2.82
C ARG A 320 2.79 8.36 3.12
N GLU A 321 4.03 8.67 3.48
CA GLU A 321 4.54 10.05 3.63
C GLU A 321 5.52 10.45 2.52
N ILE A 322 6.04 9.45 1.80
CA ILE A 322 6.87 9.57 0.61
C ILE A 322 6.12 8.87 -0.52
N ASP A 323 6.11 9.49 -1.70
CA ASP A 323 5.31 9.07 -2.85
C ASP A 323 6.12 8.17 -3.80
N LEU A 324 7.40 8.51 -3.99
CA LEU A 324 8.34 7.80 -4.85
C LEU A 324 9.71 7.68 -4.15
N LEU A 325 10.22 6.45 -4.06
CA LEU A 325 11.58 6.19 -3.59
C LEU A 325 12.45 5.61 -4.70
N ILE A 326 13.50 6.32 -5.08
CA ILE A 326 14.51 5.86 -6.05
C ILE A 326 15.56 5.01 -5.31
N VAL A 327 15.83 3.80 -5.82
CA VAL A 327 16.76 2.82 -5.20
C VAL A 327 17.61 2.12 -6.25
N VAL A 328 18.79 1.64 -5.84
CA VAL A 328 19.61 0.73 -6.65
C VAL A 328 19.29 -0.73 -6.31
N ASN A 329 19.68 -1.21 -5.12
CA ASN A 329 19.28 -2.54 -4.62
C ASN A 329 18.56 -2.50 -3.25
N MET A 330 18.77 -1.45 -2.43
CA MET A 330 18.02 -1.28 -1.17
C MET A 330 16.50 -1.29 -1.39
N PHE A 331 15.75 -1.72 -0.36
CA PHE A 331 14.28 -1.85 -0.37
C PHE A 331 13.69 -2.86 -1.38
N LEU A 332 14.48 -3.44 -2.30
CA LEU A 332 14.02 -4.51 -3.19
C LEU A 332 13.95 -5.87 -2.48
N THR A 333 14.71 -6.05 -1.40
CA THR A 333 14.68 -7.21 -0.50
C THR A 333 14.37 -6.76 0.93
N GLY A 334 13.71 -7.62 1.73
CA GLY A 334 13.45 -7.42 3.16
C GLY A 334 12.51 -6.27 3.57
N PHE A 335 12.27 -5.27 2.72
CA PHE A 335 11.31 -4.19 2.97
C PHE A 335 9.88 -4.64 2.70
N ASP A 336 8.94 -4.22 3.53
CA ASP A 336 7.56 -4.70 3.51
C ASP A 336 6.60 -3.54 3.79
N ALA A 337 5.71 -3.21 2.84
CA ALA A 337 4.73 -2.14 2.98
C ALA A 337 3.45 -2.49 2.23
N THR A 338 2.34 -2.56 2.95
CA THR A 338 1.02 -2.83 2.35
C THR A 338 0.54 -1.67 1.47
N THR A 339 0.95 -0.43 1.76
CA THR A 339 0.65 0.80 1.01
C THR A 339 1.45 0.99 -0.28
N LEU A 340 2.42 0.11 -0.57
CA LEU A 340 3.20 0.17 -1.79
C LEU A 340 2.55 -0.72 -2.85
N ASN A 341 2.07 -0.15 -3.96
CA ASN A 341 1.45 -0.92 -5.05
C ASN A 341 2.28 -0.94 -6.33
N THR A 342 3.20 0.01 -6.57
CA THR A 342 3.86 0.17 -7.87
C THR A 342 5.38 0.09 -7.77
N LEU A 343 5.98 -0.66 -8.69
CA LEU A 343 7.43 -0.74 -8.90
C LEU A 343 7.76 -0.33 -10.34
N TRP A 344 8.41 0.83 -10.47
CA TRP A 344 9.02 1.28 -11.71
C TRP A 344 10.39 0.61 -11.85
N VAL A 345 10.76 0.10 -13.04
CA VAL A 345 11.98 -0.68 -13.24
C VAL A 345 12.77 -0.17 -14.45
N ASP A 346 13.93 0.44 -14.19
CA ASP A 346 15.02 0.64 -15.15
C ASP A 346 16.30 -0.07 -14.67
N LYS A 347 16.16 -1.35 -14.30
CA LYS A 347 17.22 -2.27 -13.85
C LYS A 347 17.08 -3.61 -14.56
N ASN A 348 18.17 -4.33 -14.76
CA ASN A 348 18.20 -5.64 -15.43
C ASN A 348 17.87 -6.76 -14.41
N LEU A 349 16.67 -6.73 -13.83
CA LEU A 349 16.24 -7.74 -12.87
C LEU A 349 16.16 -9.12 -13.55
N ARG A 350 16.65 -10.17 -12.88
CA ARG A 350 16.62 -11.56 -13.36
C ARG A 350 16.24 -12.51 -12.24
N GLN A 351 15.68 -13.67 -12.62
CA GLN A 351 15.48 -14.83 -11.76
C GLN A 351 14.89 -14.47 -10.37
N HIS A 352 15.63 -14.70 -9.30
CA HIS A 352 15.17 -14.51 -7.92
C HIS A 352 15.12 -13.02 -7.52
N GLY A 353 16.11 -12.21 -7.93
CA GLY A 353 16.09 -10.76 -7.70
C GLY A 353 14.88 -10.06 -8.33
N LEU A 354 14.40 -10.59 -9.47
CA LEU A 354 13.15 -10.16 -10.11
C LEU A 354 11.93 -10.46 -9.24
N ILE A 355 11.73 -11.72 -8.82
CA ILE A 355 10.58 -12.09 -7.97
C ILE A 355 10.62 -11.37 -6.61
N GLN A 356 11.78 -11.22 -5.99
CA GLN A 356 11.93 -10.51 -4.71
C GLN A 356 11.49 -9.04 -4.82
N ALA A 357 11.96 -8.35 -5.86
CA ALA A 357 11.61 -6.96 -6.13
C ALA A 357 10.12 -6.81 -6.48
N PHE A 358 9.58 -7.65 -7.37
CA PHE A 358 8.16 -7.58 -7.75
C PHE A 358 7.27 -7.82 -6.52
N SER A 359 7.62 -8.82 -5.68
CA SER A 359 6.94 -9.14 -4.41
C SER A 359 7.04 -8.05 -3.32
N ARG A 360 7.60 -6.87 -3.61
CA ARG A 360 7.39 -5.68 -2.76
C ARG A 360 5.99 -5.09 -2.94
N THR A 361 5.37 -5.29 -4.10
CA THR A 361 4.10 -4.66 -4.51
C THR A 361 2.85 -5.47 -4.13
N ASN A 362 2.95 -6.79 -4.04
CA ASN A 362 1.80 -7.70 -3.94
C ASN A 362 1.25 -7.96 -2.53
N ARG A 363 1.62 -7.15 -1.54
CA ARG A 363 1.05 -7.25 -0.19
C ARG A 363 -0.40 -6.78 -0.17
N ILE A 364 -1.30 -7.61 0.33
CA ILE A 364 -2.72 -7.26 0.51
C ILE A 364 -2.83 -6.10 1.49
N LEU A 365 -3.79 -5.21 1.24
CA LEU A 365 -4.19 -4.16 2.16
C LEU A 365 -5.71 -4.14 2.33
N ASN A 366 -6.42 -4.05 1.21
CA ASN A 366 -7.85 -3.77 1.14
C ASN A 366 -8.37 -3.96 -0.31
N SER A 367 -9.68 -3.83 -0.54
CA SER A 367 -10.33 -4.10 -1.85
C SER A 367 -9.82 -3.20 -2.98
N VAL A 368 -9.35 -2.00 -2.63
CA VAL A 368 -8.75 -1.00 -3.53
C VAL A 368 -7.51 -1.56 -4.24
N LYS A 369 -6.72 -2.36 -3.52
CA LYS A 369 -5.43 -2.89 -3.98
C LYS A 369 -5.59 -4.32 -4.51
N THR A 370 -5.91 -4.43 -5.79
CA THR A 370 -6.16 -5.72 -6.47
C THR A 370 -4.91 -6.42 -7.01
N PHE A 371 -3.79 -5.70 -7.23
CA PHE A 371 -2.53 -6.26 -7.75
C PHE A 371 -1.31 -5.42 -7.39
N GLY A 372 -0.14 -6.00 -7.60
CA GLY A 372 1.12 -5.28 -7.69
C GLY A 372 1.40 -4.79 -9.12
N ASN A 373 1.52 -3.48 -9.31
CA ASN A 373 1.89 -2.86 -10.58
C ASN A 373 3.40 -2.89 -10.79
N ILE A 374 3.85 -3.48 -11.89
CA ILE A 374 5.25 -3.43 -12.34
C ILE A 374 5.29 -2.71 -13.69
N VAL A 375 6.14 -1.70 -13.83
CA VAL A 375 6.31 -0.96 -15.10
C VAL A 375 7.79 -1.01 -15.47
N CYS A 376 8.11 -1.74 -16.55
CA CYS A 376 9.48 -1.98 -16.99
C CYS A 376 9.84 -1.10 -18.19
N PHE A 377 10.86 -0.25 -18.04
CA PHE A 377 11.43 0.56 -19.13
C PHE A 377 12.51 -0.19 -19.93
N ARG A 378 12.61 -1.50 -19.72
CA ARG A 378 13.52 -2.44 -20.38
C ARG A 378 12.71 -3.66 -20.80
N ASP A 379 13.11 -4.27 -21.91
CA ASP A 379 12.61 -5.59 -22.28
C ASP A 379 13.13 -6.64 -21.27
N LEU A 380 12.24 -7.03 -20.36
CA LEU A 380 12.45 -8.07 -19.35
C LEU A 380 11.44 -9.21 -19.51
N LYS A 381 10.68 -9.27 -20.62
CA LYS A 381 9.58 -10.25 -20.77
C LYS A 381 10.09 -11.68 -20.65
N ASP A 382 11.09 -12.03 -21.45
CA ASP A 382 11.73 -13.35 -21.41
C ASP A 382 12.32 -13.70 -20.03
N GLU A 383 12.77 -12.72 -19.24
CA GLU A 383 13.35 -12.95 -17.91
C GLU A 383 12.27 -13.10 -16.83
N THR A 384 11.17 -12.38 -16.95
CA THR A 384 9.94 -12.56 -16.16
C THR A 384 9.36 -13.95 -16.37
N ASP A 385 9.14 -14.36 -17.62
CA ASP A 385 8.52 -15.66 -17.95
C ASP A 385 9.37 -16.83 -17.40
N LYS A 386 10.71 -16.75 -17.55
CA LYS A 386 11.66 -17.72 -16.96
C LYS A 386 11.60 -17.73 -15.43
N ALA A 387 11.51 -16.58 -14.78
CA ALA A 387 11.45 -16.50 -13.33
C ALA A 387 10.15 -17.10 -12.79
N ILE A 388 9.01 -16.78 -13.40
CA ILE A 388 7.70 -17.31 -13.00
C ILE A 388 7.64 -18.82 -13.20
N ALA A 389 8.10 -19.34 -14.36
CA ALA A 389 8.17 -20.78 -14.60
C ALA A 389 9.09 -21.53 -13.60
N LEU A 390 10.12 -20.87 -13.07
CA LEU A 390 11.07 -21.44 -12.11
C LEU A 390 10.52 -21.50 -10.67
N PHE A 391 9.69 -20.52 -10.26
CA PHE A 391 9.20 -20.40 -8.87
C PHE A 391 7.70 -20.71 -8.69
N GLY A 392 6.91 -20.70 -9.77
CA GLY A 392 5.48 -20.97 -9.75
C GLY A 392 5.06 -22.37 -10.19
N ASN A 393 5.94 -23.12 -10.89
CA ASN A 393 5.64 -24.33 -11.69
C ASN A 393 5.21 -23.98 -13.14
N LYS A 394 5.21 -24.96 -14.07
CA LYS A 394 5.11 -24.68 -15.52
C LYS A 394 3.80 -24.02 -15.98
N ASP A 395 2.69 -24.35 -15.34
CA ASP A 395 1.36 -23.87 -15.70
C ASP A 395 0.99 -22.55 -14.97
N ALA A 396 1.91 -22.02 -14.15
CA ALA A 396 1.69 -20.87 -13.26
C ALA A 396 1.55 -19.50 -13.93
N GLY A 397 1.97 -19.38 -15.20
CA GLY A 397 2.09 -18.08 -15.87
C GLY A 397 0.80 -17.27 -15.82
N GLY A 398 -0.35 -17.93 -16.04
CA GLY A 398 -1.67 -17.30 -16.04
C GLY A 398 -2.29 -17.04 -14.66
N ILE A 399 -1.67 -17.49 -13.57
CA ILE A 399 -2.13 -17.24 -12.19
C ILE A 399 -1.30 -16.13 -11.53
N VAL A 400 0.02 -16.12 -11.79
CA VAL A 400 0.95 -15.13 -11.21
C VAL A 400 0.83 -13.77 -11.90
N LEU A 401 0.54 -13.78 -13.20
CA LEU A 401 0.27 -12.58 -13.99
C LEU A 401 -1.24 -12.39 -14.14
N LEU A 402 -1.68 -11.13 -14.07
CA LEU A 402 -2.99 -10.74 -14.54
C LEU A 402 -3.17 -11.11 -16.02
N LYS A 403 -4.41 -11.43 -16.38
CA LYS A 403 -4.84 -11.62 -17.77
C LYS A 403 -4.71 -10.32 -18.57
N THR A 404 -4.80 -10.44 -19.89
CA THR A 404 -4.82 -9.31 -20.83
C THR A 404 -6.07 -8.44 -20.66
N TYR A 405 -6.07 -7.25 -21.25
CA TYR A 405 -7.25 -6.39 -21.34
C TYR A 405 -8.44 -7.13 -21.95
N ASP A 406 -8.24 -7.77 -23.12
CA ASP A 406 -9.29 -8.48 -23.84
C ASP A 406 -9.92 -9.60 -23.00
N GLU A 407 -9.11 -10.37 -22.26
CA GLU A 407 -9.61 -11.43 -21.37
C GLU A 407 -10.43 -10.88 -20.20
N TYR A 408 -10.06 -9.74 -19.59
CA TYR A 408 -10.89 -9.12 -18.55
C TYR A 408 -12.14 -8.43 -19.11
N TYR A 409 -12.09 -7.95 -20.35
CA TYR A 409 -13.20 -7.22 -20.98
C TYR A 409 -14.25 -8.17 -21.58
N HIS A 410 -13.81 -9.20 -22.30
CA HIS A 410 -14.65 -10.15 -23.04
C HIS A 410 -14.74 -11.56 -22.43
N GLY A 411 -14.02 -11.82 -21.33
CA GLY A 411 -14.02 -13.12 -20.66
C GLY A 411 -12.96 -14.08 -21.22
N TYR A 412 -12.76 -15.20 -20.53
CA TYR A 412 -11.77 -16.23 -20.88
C TYR A 412 -12.18 -17.61 -20.36
N ASP A 413 -11.66 -18.67 -20.99
CA ASP A 413 -11.84 -20.04 -20.54
C ASP A 413 -10.63 -20.50 -19.72
N GLU A 414 -10.86 -20.97 -18.49
CA GLU A 414 -9.81 -21.50 -17.60
C GLU A 414 -10.27 -22.83 -16.99
N ASP A 415 -9.43 -23.86 -17.08
CA ASP A 415 -9.73 -25.24 -16.64
C ASP A 415 -11.06 -25.82 -17.17
N GLY A 416 -11.51 -25.36 -18.34
CA GLY A 416 -12.77 -25.77 -18.95
C GLY A 416 -14.02 -25.06 -18.41
N VAL A 417 -13.84 -24.02 -17.59
CA VAL A 417 -14.92 -23.15 -17.09
C VAL A 417 -14.77 -21.76 -17.70
N HIS A 418 -15.83 -21.28 -18.35
CA HIS A 418 -15.88 -19.92 -18.85
C HIS A 418 -15.98 -18.91 -17.69
N LYS A 419 -15.13 -17.88 -17.72
CA LYS A 419 -15.14 -16.74 -16.80
C LYS A 419 -15.67 -15.52 -17.55
N SER A 420 -16.87 -15.09 -17.20
CA SER A 420 -17.54 -13.91 -17.75
C SER A 420 -16.66 -12.66 -17.67
N GLY A 421 -16.54 -11.93 -18.78
CA GLY A 421 -15.85 -10.65 -18.84
C GLY A 421 -16.68 -9.50 -18.29
N TYR A 422 -16.08 -8.30 -18.24
CA TYR A 422 -16.79 -7.08 -17.89
C TYR A 422 -18.03 -6.86 -18.77
N ALA A 423 -17.94 -7.09 -20.08
CA ALA A 423 -19.06 -6.95 -21.00
C ALA A 423 -20.24 -7.89 -20.67
N ASP A 424 -19.94 -9.15 -20.35
CA ASP A 424 -20.96 -10.15 -20.01
C ASP A 424 -21.65 -9.81 -18.68
N LEU A 425 -20.90 -9.35 -17.68
CA LEU A 425 -21.47 -8.95 -16.40
C LEU A 425 -22.32 -7.68 -16.51
N ILE A 426 -21.96 -6.71 -17.36
CA ILE A 426 -22.84 -5.57 -17.66
C ILE A 426 -24.12 -6.03 -18.34
N ALA A 427 -24.04 -6.93 -19.33
CA ALA A 427 -25.23 -7.47 -19.99
C ALA A 427 -26.14 -8.26 -19.02
N GLU A 428 -25.57 -9.05 -18.11
CA GLU A 428 -26.36 -9.72 -17.04
C GLU A 428 -26.99 -8.70 -16.08
N LEU A 429 -26.27 -7.62 -15.73
CA LEU A 429 -26.79 -6.56 -14.85
C LEU A 429 -28.01 -5.86 -15.47
N GLU A 430 -27.89 -5.42 -16.73
CA GLU A 430 -28.97 -4.74 -17.45
C GLU A 430 -30.18 -5.66 -17.69
N GLN A 431 -29.93 -6.95 -17.94
CA GLN A 431 -31.00 -7.93 -18.16
C GLN A 431 -31.77 -8.30 -16.88
N LEU A 432 -31.08 -8.45 -15.74
CA LEU A 432 -31.68 -8.91 -14.49
C LEU A 432 -32.16 -7.78 -13.58
N PHE A 433 -31.54 -6.60 -13.69
CA PHE A 433 -31.77 -5.46 -12.81
C PHE A 433 -31.89 -4.16 -13.61
N PRO A 434 -32.86 -4.05 -14.56
CA PRO A 434 -33.02 -2.84 -15.37
C PRO A 434 -33.29 -1.59 -14.50
N LEU A 435 -32.66 -0.48 -14.87
CA LEU A 435 -32.78 0.78 -14.14
C LEU A 435 -34.23 1.27 -14.09
N GLY A 436 -34.71 1.56 -12.88
CA GLY A 436 -36.07 2.04 -12.60
C GLY A 436 -37.01 0.97 -12.03
N GLU A 437 -36.61 -0.30 -12.00
CA GLU A 437 -37.34 -1.36 -11.30
C GLU A 437 -36.79 -1.58 -9.88
N ALA A 438 -37.66 -1.93 -8.94
CA ALA A 438 -37.28 -2.22 -7.56
C ALA A 438 -36.80 -3.67 -7.43
N ILE A 439 -35.65 -3.89 -6.79
CA ILE A 439 -35.13 -5.23 -6.52
C ILE A 439 -35.93 -5.84 -5.37
N LEU A 440 -36.83 -6.77 -5.68
CA LEU A 440 -37.73 -7.39 -4.73
C LEU A 440 -37.22 -8.78 -4.30
N GLY A 441 -37.07 -8.95 -2.99
CA GLY A 441 -36.71 -10.23 -2.35
C GLY A 441 -35.22 -10.39 -2.06
N GLU A 442 -34.92 -11.00 -0.91
CA GLU A 442 -33.56 -11.09 -0.36
C GLU A 442 -32.57 -11.82 -1.29
N GLU A 443 -32.99 -12.88 -1.99
CA GLU A 443 -32.14 -13.56 -2.97
C GLU A 443 -31.80 -12.69 -4.18
N ALA A 444 -32.73 -11.86 -4.65
CA ALA A 444 -32.49 -10.94 -5.76
C ALA A 444 -31.55 -9.81 -5.33
N GLN A 445 -31.71 -9.28 -4.11
CA GLN A 445 -30.79 -8.33 -3.49
C GLN A 445 -29.38 -8.93 -3.35
N LYS A 446 -29.26 -10.15 -2.79
CA LYS A 446 -27.98 -10.89 -2.70
C LYS A 446 -27.33 -11.10 -4.06
N LYS A 447 -28.10 -11.50 -5.08
CA LYS A 447 -27.58 -11.68 -6.45
C LYS A 447 -27.08 -10.37 -7.05
N PHE A 448 -27.82 -9.26 -6.88
CA PHE A 448 -27.39 -7.93 -7.30
C PHE A 448 -26.09 -7.50 -6.61
N ILE A 449 -25.98 -7.69 -5.30
CA ILE A 449 -24.78 -7.34 -4.52
C ILE A 449 -23.56 -8.14 -5.01
N ALA A 450 -23.70 -9.44 -5.26
CA ALA A 450 -22.62 -10.28 -5.78
C ALA A 450 -22.21 -9.90 -7.22
N LEU A 451 -23.19 -9.62 -8.09
CA LEU A 451 -22.97 -9.23 -9.49
C LEU A 451 -22.31 -7.85 -9.58
N PHE A 452 -22.90 -6.83 -8.96
CA PHE A 452 -22.37 -5.46 -9.00
C PHE A 452 -21.04 -5.33 -8.26
N GLY A 453 -20.83 -6.06 -7.15
CA GLY A 453 -19.52 -6.16 -6.51
C GLY A 453 -18.45 -6.73 -7.44
N SER A 454 -18.79 -7.74 -8.25
CA SER A 454 -17.88 -8.32 -9.25
C SER A 454 -17.58 -7.34 -10.40
N ILE A 455 -18.57 -6.57 -10.85
CA ILE A 455 -18.41 -5.49 -11.83
C ILE A 455 -17.48 -4.39 -11.29
N LEU A 456 -17.65 -3.98 -10.02
CA LEU A 456 -16.77 -3.00 -9.37
C LEU A 456 -15.32 -3.50 -9.27
N ARG A 457 -15.11 -4.78 -8.92
CA ARG A 457 -13.78 -5.41 -8.90
C ARG A 457 -13.14 -5.43 -10.29
N LEU A 458 -13.85 -5.90 -11.33
CA LEU A 458 -13.34 -5.90 -12.71
C LEU A 458 -13.05 -4.47 -13.19
N ARG A 459 -13.93 -3.50 -12.94
CA ARG A 459 -13.69 -2.10 -13.30
C ARG A 459 -12.48 -1.51 -12.55
N ASN A 460 -12.24 -1.87 -11.29
CA ASN A 460 -11.02 -1.46 -10.58
C ASN A 460 -9.75 -2.06 -11.21
N ILE A 461 -9.83 -3.24 -11.83
CA ILE A 461 -8.73 -3.82 -12.61
C ILE A 461 -8.56 -3.08 -13.95
N LEU A 462 -9.64 -2.98 -14.72
CA LEU A 462 -9.67 -2.40 -16.06
C LEU A 462 -9.25 -0.91 -16.09
N THR A 463 -9.65 -0.10 -15.12
CA THR A 463 -9.21 1.31 -14.97
C THR A 463 -7.70 1.52 -14.80
N SER A 464 -6.91 0.45 -14.69
CA SER A 464 -5.45 0.56 -14.77
C SER A 464 -4.92 0.44 -16.20
N PHE A 465 -5.62 -0.27 -17.09
CA PHE A 465 -5.23 -0.49 -18.48
C PHE A 465 -5.48 0.79 -19.28
N ASP A 466 -4.52 1.13 -20.13
CA ASP A 466 -4.57 2.38 -20.89
C ASP A 466 -5.63 2.27 -22.02
N ASP A 467 -5.92 1.05 -22.48
CA ASP A 467 -6.98 0.73 -23.46
C ASP A 467 -8.42 0.81 -22.91
N PHE A 468 -8.62 0.94 -21.59
CA PHE A 468 -9.98 1.00 -21.02
C PHE A 468 -10.62 2.40 -21.12
N GLU A 469 -9.83 3.46 -21.20
CA GLU A 469 -10.33 4.83 -21.24
C GLU A 469 -11.12 5.08 -22.55
N GLY A 470 -12.42 5.37 -22.41
CA GLY A 470 -13.33 5.55 -23.55
C GLY A 470 -13.98 4.26 -24.06
N ASN A 471 -13.70 3.11 -23.42
CA ASN A 471 -14.34 1.82 -23.68
C ASN A 471 -15.26 1.40 -22.51
N GLU A 472 -15.71 2.32 -21.66
CA GLU A 472 -16.74 2.05 -20.67
C GLU A 472 -18.10 1.76 -21.33
N ILE A 473 -18.78 0.68 -20.89
CA ILE A 473 -20.08 0.26 -21.46
C ILE A 473 -21.23 1.04 -20.81
N LEU A 474 -21.28 1.08 -19.48
CA LEU A 474 -22.26 1.88 -18.75
C LEU A 474 -21.90 3.36 -18.85
N ALA A 475 -22.89 4.21 -19.16
CA ALA A 475 -22.72 5.64 -19.02
C ALA A 475 -22.49 6.02 -17.55
N GLU A 476 -21.75 7.10 -17.29
CA GLU A 476 -21.42 7.56 -15.93
C GLU A 476 -22.66 7.70 -15.03
N ARG A 477 -23.78 8.17 -15.60
CA ARG A 477 -25.07 8.30 -14.92
C ARG A 477 -25.70 6.95 -14.54
N GLU A 478 -25.61 5.95 -15.40
CA GLU A 478 -26.18 4.62 -15.16
C GLU A 478 -25.40 3.90 -14.07
N LEU A 479 -24.07 4.03 -14.11
CA LEU A 479 -23.18 3.58 -13.05
C LEU A 479 -23.51 4.23 -11.70
N GLN A 480 -23.75 5.55 -11.64
CA GLN A 480 -24.16 6.26 -10.41
C GLN A 480 -25.51 5.78 -9.88
N ASP A 481 -26.46 5.48 -10.76
CA ASP A 481 -27.78 4.95 -10.36
C ASP A 481 -27.64 3.54 -9.75
N TYR A 482 -26.86 2.63 -10.37
CA TYR A 482 -26.56 1.32 -9.78
C TYR A 482 -25.75 1.40 -8.46
N GLN A 483 -24.80 2.33 -8.36
CA GLN A 483 -24.07 2.58 -7.12
C GLN A 483 -25.01 3.03 -5.99
N SER A 484 -25.97 3.90 -6.29
CA SER A 484 -26.96 4.35 -5.32
C SER A 484 -27.77 3.18 -4.77
N MET A 485 -28.27 2.30 -5.65
CA MET A 485 -28.99 1.08 -5.27
C MET A 485 -28.12 0.15 -4.39
N TYR A 486 -26.83 -0.01 -4.69
CA TYR A 486 -25.93 -0.83 -3.90
C TYR A 486 -25.66 -0.25 -2.51
N ILE A 487 -25.55 1.08 -2.39
CA ILE A 487 -25.41 1.77 -1.10
C ILE A 487 -26.71 1.63 -0.27
N ASP A 488 -27.87 1.73 -0.90
CA ASP A 488 -29.17 1.57 -0.24
C ASP A 488 -29.29 0.18 0.39
N LEU A 489 -28.98 -0.88 -0.37
CA LEU A 489 -28.95 -2.25 0.14
C LEU A 489 -27.93 -2.43 1.27
N TYR A 490 -26.74 -1.84 1.16
CA TYR A 490 -25.76 -1.87 2.26
C TYR A 490 -26.30 -1.22 3.55
N GLN A 491 -27.05 -0.12 3.44
CA GLN A 491 -27.65 0.54 4.59
C GLN A 491 -28.78 -0.31 5.20
N GLU A 492 -29.64 -0.90 4.37
CA GLU A 492 -30.73 -1.81 4.79
C GLU A 492 -30.17 -3.02 5.56
N PHE A 493 -29.21 -3.75 4.97
CA PHE A 493 -28.60 -4.93 5.58
C PHE A 493 -27.81 -4.59 6.86
N LYS A 494 -27.14 -3.44 6.91
CA LYS A 494 -26.43 -2.96 8.11
C LYS A 494 -27.38 -2.60 9.25
N LEU A 495 -28.54 -2.01 8.96
CA LEU A 495 -29.56 -1.69 9.97
C LEU A 495 -30.21 -2.97 10.51
N ALA A 496 -30.54 -3.93 9.63
CA ALA A 496 -31.07 -5.23 10.04
C ALA A 496 -30.13 -5.97 11.02
N ALA A 497 -28.82 -5.97 10.75
CA ALA A 497 -27.81 -6.59 11.60
C ALA A 497 -27.64 -5.92 12.99
N GLN A 498 -28.20 -4.74 13.23
CA GLN A 498 -28.24 -4.11 14.56
C GLN A 498 -29.56 -4.34 15.31
N GLY A 499 -30.63 -4.73 14.60
CA GLY A 499 -31.96 -4.96 15.16
C GLY A 499 -32.19 -6.39 15.66
N ASP A 500 -31.82 -7.38 14.86
CA ASP A 500 -32.11 -8.80 15.13
C ASP A 500 -30.85 -9.65 15.34
N LYS A 501 -30.96 -10.62 16.26
CA LYS A 501 -29.85 -11.52 16.65
C LYS A 501 -29.82 -12.85 15.89
N GLU A 502 -30.72 -13.07 14.94
CA GLU A 502 -30.88 -14.37 14.25
C GLU A 502 -30.82 -14.28 12.71
N THR A 503 -30.33 -13.18 12.14
CA THR A 503 -30.07 -13.09 10.69
C THR A 503 -28.63 -13.51 10.38
N ILE A 504 -28.47 -14.73 9.85
CA ILE A 504 -27.19 -15.23 9.33
C ILE A 504 -26.87 -14.46 8.04
N ASN A 505 -26.11 -13.37 8.17
CA ASN A 505 -25.76 -12.45 7.08
C ASN A 505 -24.25 -12.45 6.77
N ASP A 506 -23.52 -13.45 7.26
CA ASP A 506 -22.06 -13.58 7.08
C ASP A 506 -21.64 -13.90 5.63
N ASP A 507 -22.58 -14.31 4.76
CA ASP A 507 -22.34 -14.72 3.36
C ASP A 507 -22.31 -13.56 2.34
N ILE A 508 -22.49 -12.29 2.76
CA ILE A 508 -22.49 -11.13 1.86
C ILE A 508 -21.30 -10.20 2.17
N GLU A 509 -20.35 -10.11 1.25
CA GLU A 509 -19.28 -9.13 1.29
C GLU A 509 -19.60 -7.92 0.38
N PHE A 510 -19.63 -6.72 0.95
CA PHE A 510 -19.90 -5.48 0.22
C PHE A 510 -18.61 -4.72 -0.11
N GLU A 511 -18.43 -4.35 -1.38
CA GLU A 511 -17.26 -3.64 -1.92
C GLU A 511 -17.30 -2.12 -1.62
N ILE A 512 -17.58 -1.74 -0.38
CA ILE A 512 -17.88 -0.36 0.02
C ILE A 512 -16.70 0.60 -0.19
N GLU A 513 -15.46 0.12 -0.09
CA GLU A 513 -14.32 1.00 -0.40
C GLU A 513 -14.27 1.32 -1.89
N LEU A 514 -14.57 0.38 -2.80
CA LEU A 514 -14.58 0.62 -4.26
C LEU A 514 -15.63 1.67 -4.65
N ILE A 515 -16.74 1.75 -3.92
CA ILE A 515 -17.78 2.78 -4.15
C ILE A 515 -17.37 4.13 -3.56
N ARG A 516 -16.77 4.17 -2.36
CA ARG A 516 -16.23 5.40 -1.72
C ARG A 516 -15.10 6.08 -2.52
N GLN A 517 -14.65 5.48 -3.62
CA GLN A 517 -13.61 6.05 -4.50
C GLN A 517 -14.16 6.87 -5.66
N ILE A 518 -15.46 6.75 -5.96
CA ILE A 518 -16.13 7.50 -7.02
C ILE A 518 -16.84 8.71 -6.39
N GLU A 519 -16.21 9.27 -5.35
CA GLU A 519 -16.72 10.40 -4.58
C GLU A 519 -16.83 11.64 -5.46
N VAL A 520 -18.06 11.91 -5.89
CA VAL A 520 -18.53 13.26 -6.13
C VAL A 520 -18.18 14.07 -4.88
N ASN A 521 -17.25 15.02 -5.02
CA ASN A 521 -16.87 15.90 -3.92
C ASN A 521 -17.90 17.04 -3.78
N ILE A 522 -17.82 17.78 -2.68
CA ILE A 522 -18.74 18.90 -2.46
C ILE A 522 -18.59 19.99 -3.53
N ASP A 523 -17.38 20.20 -4.07
CA ASP A 523 -17.11 21.21 -5.10
C ASP A 523 -17.83 20.89 -6.44
N TYR A 524 -17.99 19.61 -6.81
CA TYR A 524 -18.80 19.22 -7.96
C TYR A 524 -20.28 19.49 -7.73
N ILE A 525 -20.78 19.28 -6.51
CA ILE A 525 -22.15 19.69 -6.15
C ILE A 525 -22.28 21.20 -6.24
N LEU A 526 -21.33 21.98 -5.70
CA LEU A 526 -21.33 23.44 -5.79
C LEU A 526 -21.24 23.92 -7.24
N MET A 527 -20.47 23.26 -8.11
CA MET A 527 -20.45 23.51 -9.55
C MET A 527 -21.81 23.23 -10.21
N LEU A 528 -22.51 22.15 -9.84
CA LEU A 528 -23.88 21.91 -10.31
C LEU A 528 -24.87 22.96 -9.78
N VAL A 529 -24.70 23.42 -8.54
CA VAL A 529 -25.53 24.50 -7.95
C VAL A 529 -25.27 25.84 -8.66
N ALA A 530 -24.01 26.15 -8.98
CA ALA A 530 -23.65 27.31 -9.81
C ALA A 530 -24.25 27.21 -11.21
N LYS A 531 -24.20 26.02 -11.85
CA LYS A 531 -24.86 25.78 -13.14
C LYS A 531 -26.40 25.92 -13.06
N TYR A 532 -27.02 25.55 -11.95
CA TYR A 532 -28.44 25.77 -11.69
C TYR A 532 -28.75 27.26 -11.51
N HIS A 533 -27.90 27.99 -10.78
CA HIS A 533 -27.98 29.45 -10.64
C HIS A 533 -27.84 30.16 -12.01
N ASP A 534 -26.85 29.80 -12.82
CA ASP A 534 -26.63 30.30 -14.20
C ASP A 534 -27.84 30.04 -15.12
N SER A 535 -28.59 28.95 -14.87
CA SER A 535 -29.87 28.68 -15.55
C SER A 535 -31.03 29.60 -15.10
N ASN A 536 -30.76 30.61 -14.27
CA ASN A 536 -31.73 31.42 -13.52
C ASN A 536 -32.67 30.55 -12.65
N CYS A 537 -32.15 29.47 -12.07
CA CYS A 537 -32.91 28.47 -11.31
C CYS A 537 -34.10 27.86 -12.09
N THR A 538 -34.01 27.75 -13.42
CA THR A 538 -35.10 27.23 -14.26
C THR A 538 -34.92 25.75 -14.64
N ASP A 539 -33.68 25.26 -14.77
CA ASP A 539 -33.42 23.88 -15.18
C ASP A 539 -33.50 22.90 -14.00
N LYS A 540 -34.72 22.40 -13.77
CA LYS A 540 -34.99 21.40 -12.74
C LYS A 540 -34.28 20.05 -12.96
N SER A 541 -33.74 19.77 -14.15
CA SER A 541 -32.97 18.54 -14.37
C SER A 541 -31.64 18.55 -13.59
N ILE A 542 -31.08 19.74 -13.36
CA ILE A 542 -29.86 19.92 -12.54
C ILE A 542 -30.15 19.58 -11.08
N LEU A 543 -31.33 19.93 -10.54
CA LEU A 543 -31.74 19.52 -9.19
C LEU A 543 -31.81 17.99 -9.04
N THR A 544 -32.38 17.29 -10.03
CA THR A 544 -32.39 15.82 -10.06
C THR A 544 -30.98 15.24 -10.18
N THR A 545 -30.06 15.95 -10.83
CA THR A 545 -28.65 15.54 -10.95
C THR A 545 -27.92 15.73 -9.61
N ILE A 546 -28.17 16.84 -8.90
CA ILE A 546 -27.64 17.10 -7.56
C ILE A 546 -28.13 16.04 -6.57
N ASP A 547 -29.44 15.77 -6.50
CA ASP A 547 -29.99 14.74 -5.60
C ASP A 547 -29.39 13.36 -5.90
N LYS A 548 -29.33 12.93 -7.16
CA LYS A 548 -28.67 11.67 -7.56
C LYS A 548 -27.19 11.63 -7.14
N ALA A 549 -26.43 12.69 -7.43
CA ALA A 549 -24.99 12.75 -7.11
C ALA A 549 -24.72 12.76 -5.58
N VAL A 550 -25.61 13.39 -4.80
CA VAL A 550 -25.60 13.35 -3.33
C VAL A 550 -25.97 11.95 -2.82
N ASN A 551 -26.95 11.28 -3.43
CA ASN A 551 -27.35 9.91 -3.06
C ASN A 551 -26.32 8.85 -3.50
N ALA A 552 -25.52 9.10 -4.54
CA ALA A 552 -24.44 8.21 -4.98
C ALA A 552 -23.20 8.26 -4.07
N SER A 553 -23.05 9.30 -3.24
CA SER A 553 -21.87 9.50 -2.38
C SER A 553 -22.21 9.36 -0.89
N ILE A 554 -21.56 8.42 -0.21
CA ILE A 554 -21.76 8.17 1.23
C ILE A 554 -21.40 9.40 2.08
N GLU A 555 -20.38 10.18 1.70
CA GLU A 555 -20.01 11.41 2.42
C GLU A 555 -20.92 12.61 2.12
N LEU A 556 -21.61 12.62 0.98
CA LEU A 556 -22.61 13.64 0.66
C LEU A 556 -23.98 13.30 1.24
N ARG A 557 -24.35 12.02 1.37
CA ARG A 557 -25.60 11.61 2.05
C ARG A 557 -25.72 12.18 3.47
N SER A 558 -24.66 12.16 4.28
CA SER A 558 -24.70 12.79 5.62
C SER A 558 -24.90 14.30 5.57
N LYS A 559 -24.56 14.93 4.43
CA LYS A 559 -24.71 16.35 4.13
C LYS A 559 -25.99 16.66 3.34
N LYS A 560 -26.79 15.66 2.96
CA LYS A 560 -27.92 15.80 2.03
C LYS A 560 -28.89 16.90 2.45
N GLU A 561 -29.35 16.85 3.70
CA GLU A 561 -30.27 17.85 4.25
C GLU A 561 -29.68 19.27 4.20
N LEU A 562 -28.37 19.41 4.40
CA LEU A 562 -27.67 20.70 4.34
C LEU A 562 -27.63 21.24 2.90
N ILE A 563 -27.31 20.36 1.94
CA ILE A 563 -27.27 20.68 0.51
C ILE A 563 -28.68 21.03 0.00
N GLU A 564 -29.70 20.23 0.31
CA GLU A 564 -31.10 20.49 -0.08
C GLU A 564 -31.61 21.82 0.47
N ARG A 565 -31.35 22.12 1.75
CA ARG A 565 -31.73 23.40 2.37
C ARG A 565 -31.03 24.59 1.73
N PHE A 566 -29.74 24.46 1.40
CA PHE A 566 -29.01 25.53 0.70
C PHE A 566 -29.56 25.74 -0.71
N VAL A 567 -29.72 24.67 -1.50
CA VAL A 567 -30.26 24.73 -2.86
C VAL A 567 -31.67 25.34 -2.92
N ALA A 568 -32.48 25.14 -1.88
CA ALA A 568 -33.79 25.80 -1.73
C ALA A 568 -33.71 27.31 -1.43
N GLN A 569 -32.56 27.84 -1.01
CA GLN A 569 -32.32 29.26 -0.71
C GLN A 569 -31.54 30.01 -1.82
N VAL A 570 -30.88 29.27 -2.73
CA VAL A 570 -30.15 29.84 -3.88
C VAL A 570 -31.07 30.70 -4.75
N ASN A 571 -30.64 31.93 -5.01
CA ASN A 571 -31.35 32.91 -5.82
C ASN A 571 -30.35 33.72 -6.65
N MET A 572 -30.83 34.57 -7.58
CA MET A 572 -29.99 35.31 -8.54
C MET A 572 -28.91 36.25 -7.94
N ALA A 573 -28.91 36.49 -6.63
CA ALA A 573 -27.92 37.30 -5.94
C ALA A 573 -26.92 36.47 -5.09
N THR A 574 -27.00 35.14 -5.15
CA THR A 574 -26.16 34.23 -4.37
C THR A 574 -24.76 34.09 -4.99
N ASP A 575 -23.72 34.31 -4.18
CA ASP A 575 -22.37 33.83 -4.50
C ASP A 575 -22.24 32.41 -3.94
N VAL A 576 -22.27 31.40 -4.82
CA VAL A 576 -22.47 30.00 -4.41
C VAL A 576 -21.38 29.50 -3.45
N ASP A 577 -20.14 29.95 -3.58
CA ASP A 577 -19.04 29.51 -2.72
C ASP A 577 -18.98 30.28 -1.39
N GLU A 578 -19.21 31.59 -1.40
CA GLU A 578 -19.20 32.41 -0.18
C GLU A 578 -20.47 32.16 0.68
N ASP A 579 -21.64 32.14 0.05
CA ASP A 579 -22.91 31.89 0.74
C ASP A 579 -23.03 30.44 1.24
N TRP A 580 -22.46 29.45 0.54
CA TRP A 580 -22.41 28.07 1.08
C TRP A 580 -21.62 28.02 2.39
N ARG A 581 -20.41 28.59 2.44
CA ARG A 581 -19.58 28.61 3.65
C ARG A 581 -20.29 29.31 4.81
N LYS A 582 -20.94 30.43 4.52
CA LYS A 582 -21.71 31.18 5.51
C LYS A 582 -22.93 30.40 6.01
N PHE A 583 -23.72 29.81 5.10
CA PHE A 583 -24.86 28.97 5.41
C PHE A 583 -24.46 27.76 6.28
N VAL A 584 -23.39 27.06 5.92
CA VAL A 584 -22.85 25.93 6.70
C VAL A 584 -22.46 26.38 8.11
N ALA A 585 -21.81 27.53 8.27
CA ALA A 585 -21.42 28.05 9.58
C ALA A 585 -22.63 28.43 10.46
N GLU A 586 -23.63 29.11 9.88
CA GLU A 586 -24.86 29.52 10.58
C GLU A 586 -25.73 28.31 10.95
N GLN A 587 -25.88 27.33 10.05
CA GLN A 587 -26.65 26.11 10.31
C GLN A 587 -25.93 25.18 11.30
N LYS A 588 -24.59 25.10 11.27
CA LYS A 588 -23.78 24.37 12.27
C LYS A 588 -24.03 24.91 13.68
N ASP A 589 -24.02 26.22 13.86
CA ASP A 589 -24.24 26.84 15.17
C ASP A 589 -25.68 26.64 15.67
N THR A 590 -26.65 26.72 14.75
CA THR A 590 -28.07 26.49 15.01
C THR A 590 -28.32 25.04 15.44
N ASP A 591 -27.84 24.05 14.66
CA ASP A 591 -28.02 22.62 14.95
C ASP A 591 -27.31 22.23 16.25
N LEU A 592 -26.10 22.75 16.50
CA LEU A 592 -25.37 22.48 17.75
C LEU A 592 -26.10 23.04 18.97
N SER A 593 -26.65 24.26 18.86
CA SER A 593 -27.44 24.87 19.93
C SER A 593 -28.72 24.08 20.20
N ALA A 594 -29.42 23.61 19.16
CA ALA A 594 -30.58 22.75 19.31
C ALA A 594 -30.27 21.41 20.01
N ILE A 595 -29.09 20.80 19.75
CA ILE A 595 -28.64 19.60 20.47
C ILE A 595 -28.29 19.92 21.93
N ILE A 596 -27.60 21.05 22.19
CA ILE A 596 -27.25 21.50 23.55
C ILE A 596 -28.51 21.71 24.38
N ASP A 597 -29.52 22.40 23.85
CA ASP A 597 -30.76 22.68 24.57
C ASP A 597 -31.63 21.43 24.70
N GLY A 598 -31.78 20.65 23.62
CA GLY A 598 -32.61 19.44 23.58
C GLY A 598 -32.12 18.32 24.51
N GLU A 599 -30.81 18.19 24.69
CA GLU A 599 -30.21 17.24 25.64
C GLU A 599 -29.81 17.88 26.99
N ASN A 600 -30.00 19.19 27.16
CA ASN A 600 -29.58 19.96 28.33
C ASN A 600 -28.08 19.74 28.65
N LEU A 601 -27.23 19.90 27.65
CA LEU A 601 -25.77 19.78 27.76
C LEU A 601 -25.15 21.09 28.28
N LYS A 602 -23.92 21.04 28.78
CA LYS A 602 -23.18 22.25 29.17
C LYS A 602 -22.69 22.99 27.92
N PRO A 603 -23.12 24.22 27.62
CA PRO A 603 -22.86 24.84 26.31
C PRO A 603 -21.38 24.99 25.98
N GLU A 604 -20.61 25.65 26.85
CA GLU A 604 -19.17 25.90 26.69
C GLU A 604 -18.34 24.62 26.49
N GLU A 605 -18.55 23.63 27.37
CA GLU A 605 -17.82 22.36 27.32
C GLU A 605 -18.21 21.54 26.07
N THR A 606 -19.47 21.62 25.63
CA THR A 606 -19.95 20.91 24.42
C THR A 606 -19.38 21.52 23.16
N ARG A 607 -19.41 22.85 23.02
CA ARG A 607 -18.81 23.59 21.90
C ARG A 607 -17.32 23.27 21.79
N LYS A 608 -16.59 23.39 22.91
CA LYS A 608 -15.17 23.04 23.00
C LYS A 608 -14.89 21.56 22.68
N PHE A 609 -15.72 20.62 23.12
CA PHE A 609 -15.56 19.20 22.79
C PHE A 609 -15.73 18.95 21.29
N ILE A 610 -16.70 19.61 20.66
CA ILE A 610 -17.00 19.50 19.24
C ILE A 610 -15.92 20.15 18.37
N ASP A 611 -15.42 21.34 18.73
CA ASP A 611 -14.32 21.99 17.99
C ASP A 611 -13.02 21.19 18.07
N ASN A 612 -12.72 20.58 19.24
CA ASN A 612 -11.61 19.63 19.36
C ASN A 612 -11.85 18.37 18.49
N SER A 613 -13.09 17.90 18.37
CA SER A 613 -13.42 16.72 17.56
C SER A 613 -13.26 16.98 16.05
N PHE A 614 -13.64 18.16 15.56
CA PHE A 614 -13.40 18.57 14.17
C PHE A 614 -11.90 18.72 13.89
N ARG A 615 -11.15 19.43 14.74
CA ARG A 615 -9.70 19.58 14.59
C ARG A 615 -8.96 18.23 14.62
N ASP A 616 -9.36 17.33 15.52
CA ASP A 616 -8.73 16.01 15.67
C ASP A 616 -9.25 14.99 14.64
N GLY A 617 -10.21 15.36 13.78
CA GLY A 617 -10.77 14.49 12.73
C GLY A 617 -11.64 13.33 13.23
N ILE A 618 -12.00 13.29 14.52
CA ILE A 618 -12.75 12.18 15.12
C ILE A 618 -13.53 12.61 16.37
N LEU A 619 -14.80 12.22 16.44
CA LEU A 619 -15.60 12.32 17.67
C LEU A 619 -15.16 11.25 18.69
N LYS A 620 -14.60 11.66 19.82
CA LYS A 620 -14.11 10.73 20.86
C LYS A 620 -15.26 10.19 21.71
N THR A 621 -15.80 9.03 21.32
CA THR A 621 -16.89 8.33 22.03
C THR A 621 -16.43 7.61 23.31
N THR A 622 -15.13 7.31 23.44
CA THR A 622 -14.53 6.63 24.59
C THR A 622 -13.77 7.60 25.51
N GLY A 623 -13.82 7.35 26.82
CA GLY A 623 -13.18 8.18 27.84
C GLY A 623 -14.15 9.06 28.64
N THR A 624 -13.60 10.06 29.34
CA THR A 624 -14.31 10.91 30.30
C THR A 624 -14.79 12.24 29.71
N ASP A 625 -14.42 12.59 28.48
CA ASP A 625 -14.75 13.90 27.89
C ASP A 625 -16.27 14.08 27.69
N ILE A 626 -16.97 13.03 27.24
CA ILE A 626 -18.44 13.03 27.16
C ILE A 626 -19.10 13.09 28.56
N ASP A 627 -18.44 12.59 29.61
CA ASP A 627 -18.93 12.77 30.98
C ASP A 627 -18.73 14.19 31.54
N ARG A 628 -17.96 15.04 30.85
CA ARG A 628 -17.81 16.47 31.20
C ARG A 628 -18.95 17.32 30.64
N ILE A 629 -19.43 17.03 29.43
CA ILE A 629 -20.49 17.80 28.76
C ILE A 629 -21.90 17.50 29.29
N ILE A 630 -22.14 16.28 29.78
CA ILE A 630 -23.43 15.86 30.34
C ILE A 630 -23.62 16.45 31.77
N PRO A 631 -24.81 16.98 32.12
CA PRO A 631 -25.12 17.45 33.48
C PRO A 631 -25.18 16.30 34.50
N PRO A 632 -25.09 16.58 35.81
CA PRO A 632 -25.16 15.54 36.84
C PRO A 632 -26.54 14.85 36.89
N VAL A 633 -26.63 13.66 36.29
CA VAL A 633 -27.78 12.74 36.40
C VAL A 633 -27.56 11.64 37.45
N SER A 634 -28.67 11.15 38.01
CA SER A 634 -28.68 10.08 39.02
C SER A 634 -27.92 8.84 38.56
N ARG A 635 -27.14 8.23 39.48
CA ARG A 635 -26.30 7.06 39.20
C ARG A 635 -27.05 5.72 39.30
N PHE A 636 -28.31 5.72 39.76
CA PHE A 636 -29.11 4.51 39.91
C PHE A 636 -30.02 4.26 38.71
N GLY A 637 -30.16 2.99 38.30
CA GLY A 637 -31.17 2.55 37.33
C GLY A 637 -30.79 2.59 35.84
N GLY A 638 -29.51 2.69 35.47
CA GLY A 638 -29.06 2.57 34.06
C GLY A 638 -29.39 3.75 33.13
N ASN A 639 -30.29 4.65 33.53
CA ASN A 639 -30.71 5.82 32.74
C ASN A 639 -29.54 6.73 32.30
N ARG A 640 -28.48 6.86 33.10
CA ARG A 640 -27.28 7.62 32.70
C ARG A 640 -26.54 6.99 31.52
N ALA A 641 -26.47 5.66 31.43
CA ALA A 641 -25.81 4.99 30.30
C ALA A 641 -26.62 5.17 29.01
N ARG A 642 -27.96 5.01 29.08
CA ARG A 642 -28.87 5.30 27.96
C ARG A 642 -28.79 6.75 27.50
N LYS A 643 -28.79 7.72 28.43
CA LYS A 643 -28.62 9.14 28.06
C LYS A 643 -27.25 9.42 27.44
N LYS A 644 -26.16 8.84 27.96
CA LYS A 644 -24.82 8.98 27.37
C LYS A 644 -24.79 8.43 25.93
N GLN A 645 -25.45 7.30 25.68
CA GLN A 645 -25.55 6.70 24.35
C GLN A 645 -26.33 7.59 23.37
N GLY A 646 -27.52 8.08 23.74
CA GLY A 646 -28.30 8.98 22.87
C GLY A 646 -27.64 10.33 22.60
N VAL A 647 -26.83 10.85 23.54
CA VAL A 647 -25.98 12.03 23.33
C VAL A 647 -24.82 11.71 22.37
N ILE A 648 -24.21 10.52 22.46
CA ILE A 648 -23.18 10.08 21.51
C ILE A 648 -23.76 10.01 20.09
N GLU A 649 -24.93 9.41 19.93
CA GLU A 649 -25.58 9.20 18.63
C GLU A 649 -25.84 10.53 17.91
N ARG A 650 -26.52 11.50 18.55
CA ARG A 650 -26.78 12.80 17.90
C ARG A 650 -25.54 13.67 17.71
N LEU A 651 -24.54 13.59 18.59
CA LEU A 651 -23.26 14.28 18.37
C LEU A 651 -22.44 13.63 17.25
N LEU A 652 -22.63 12.33 16.97
CA LEU A 652 -22.02 11.62 15.86
C LEU A 652 -22.72 11.92 14.54
N GLU A 653 -24.05 11.93 14.50
CA GLU A 653 -24.85 12.42 13.37
C GLU A 653 -24.47 13.87 13.02
N PHE A 654 -24.42 14.76 14.02
CA PHE A 654 -23.97 16.14 13.85
C PHE A 654 -22.53 16.22 13.33
N PHE A 655 -21.62 15.42 13.87
CA PHE A 655 -20.24 15.38 13.40
C PHE A 655 -20.17 14.95 11.93
N GLU A 656 -20.80 13.84 11.55
CA GLU A 656 -20.82 13.34 10.16
C GLU A 656 -21.51 14.30 9.17
N LYS A 657 -22.50 15.09 9.64
CA LYS A 657 -23.18 16.12 8.84
C LYS A 657 -22.27 17.32 8.48
N TYR A 658 -21.38 17.73 9.36
CA TYR A 658 -20.50 18.90 9.15
C TYR A 658 -19.03 18.55 8.86
N PHE A 659 -18.62 17.28 9.01
CA PHE A 659 -17.24 16.85 8.79
C PHE A 659 -16.80 17.04 7.34
N GLY A 660 -15.66 17.73 7.17
CA GLY A 660 -15.09 18.09 5.86
C GLY A 660 -15.64 19.40 5.26
N LEU A 661 -16.55 20.11 5.94
CA LEU A 661 -17.10 21.39 5.47
C LEU A 661 -16.63 22.62 6.29
N VAL A 662 -15.99 22.40 7.45
CA VAL A 662 -15.70 23.42 8.48
C VAL A 662 -14.33 23.18 9.12
#